data_AF-A0A5Q2FEJ3-F1
#
_entry.id   AF-A0A5Q2FEJ3-F1
#
_cell.length_a   1.000
_cell.length_b   1.000
_cell.length_c   1.000
_cell.angle_alpha   90.00
_cell.angle_beta   90.00
_cell.angle_gamma   90.00
#
_symmetry.space_group_name_H-M   'P 1'
#
loop_
_entity.id
_entity.type
_entity.pdbx_description
1 polymer ?
#
loop_
_entity_poly.entity_id
_entity_poly.type
_entity_poly.pdbx_seq_one_letter_code
_entity_poly.pdbx_strand_id
1 'polypeptide(L)'
;MGSAYGPDRRWIGRVGESVYCCQVPSQKVPTVTADALLEAAVGEIGGSPRPGQQRMAHAVADALAGREHLLVQAGTGTGKSLGYLAPVLAHLAAHPDDRVVIATATLALQAQLADSDIPHALAALENVAGKRVRSAVLKGRSNYACLLRVRENGVAEQQGLFGGAEVVDQIRGSGADDVSVLGAEVLALREWAEEEAERDGLADRDVAPTHTARGWAQVSISSRECLGAQRCPFGAECFVERSRERARAADLVVTNHALLAIDAMQEGSVLPEHSAVVIDEAHELVARVTGAASAELSPQIVERVAKRAMAWMDDDTALDLMDAGEALGTALDSAPLARVEPGDSALTTALAQVRDLARDGVSQLGKGKEGREADNERRQAQATLQEVFEVAERMASPTEGDVVWVIDRDRSGRELRAAPLSVAGLMRGSILSGRTVIFTSATLKVGGGFTKVAGSFGLRASEQVEDTEQNGDKGPSADEVMGEGFTAAMEGVLPWRAFDVGSPFDYSRQGILYLARDLPRPGREGTDPAVLAEIAQLVWAAGGHTLGLFSSQRAAQAAAEYVRQELPALEVLLQGDAHLAELTRTFVAEPATSLFGTLSLWQGVDVPGDTCRLVIIDKIPFPRPDEPLMQARQQEVERHGGNGFMSVAATHAALLLAQGAGRLIRRTTDRGMVAVLDPRIVTARYGSFLRASLPPMWTTTTSDVAVQALQRLAAEADRTTEHDA
;
A
#
# COMPACT_ATOMS: atom_id res chain seq x y z
N MET A 1 26.70 -71.50 -14.49
CA MET A 1 25.77 -72.39 -15.21
C MET A 1 24.53 -71.55 -15.53
N GLY A 2 24.17 -71.13 -16.74
CA GLY A 2 24.68 -71.20 -18.10
C GLY A 2 23.66 -70.49 -19.01
N SER A 3 24.15 -69.91 -20.13
CA SER A 3 23.47 -69.63 -21.42
C SER A 3 22.11 -68.89 -21.42
N ALA A 4 21.98 -67.64 -21.91
CA ALA A 4 22.11 -67.14 -23.29
C ALA A 4 20.97 -67.52 -24.25
N TYR A 5 20.63 -66.55 -25.11
CA TYR A 5 19.88 -66.57 -26.39
C TYR A 5 18.40 -66.16 -26.44
N GLY A 6 18.11 -65.07 -27.18
CA GLY A 6 16.83 -64.75 -27.84
C GLY A 6 16.56 -65.68 -29.05
N PRO A 7 15.71 -65.37 -30.06
CA PRO A 7 15.32 -64.02 -30.54
C PRO A 7 13.85 -63.84 -31.05
N ASP A 8 13.43 -62.57 -31.15
CA ASP A 8 12.90 -61.88 -32.34
C ASP A 8 12.07 -62.66 -33.41
N ARG A 9 10.79 -62.27 -33.65
CA ARG A 9 10.29 -61.70 -34.94
C ARG A 9 8.75 -61.72 -35.15
N ARG A 10 8.26 -60.52 -35.50
CA ARG A 10 7.28 -60.14 -36.56
C ARG A 10 5.75 -60.22 -36.35
N TRP A 11 5.18 -59.03 -36.14
CA TRP A 11 4.16 -58.31 -36.94
C TRP A 11 2.95 -59.09 -37.52
N ILE A 12 1.72 -58.69 -37.11
CA ILE A 12 0.68 -58.01 -37.92
C ILE A 12 -0.62 -57.88 -37.09
N GLY A 13 -1.19 -56.66 -37.02
CA GLY A 13 -2.65 -56.42 -37.09
C GLY A 13 -3.49 -56.37 -35.79
N ARG A 14 -3.82 -55.14 -35.34
CA ARG A 14 -5.18 -54.57 -35.08
C ARG A 14 -6.33 -55.60 -34.88
N VAL A 15 -7.23 -55.54 -33.89
CA VAL A 15 -8.10 -54.44 -33.40
C VAL A 15 -8.76 -54.86 -32.07
N GLY A 16 -8.86 -53.94 -31.11
CA GLY A 16 -10.03 -53.70 -30.25
C GLY A 16 -10.40 -54.72 -29.17
N GLU A 17 -10.22 -54.33 -27.90
CA GLU A 17 -11.05 -54.87 -26.82
C GLU A 17 -11.23 -53.86 -25.68
N SER A 18 -12.48 -53.75 -25.27
CA SER A 18 -13.02 -52.94 -24.18
C SER A 18 -12.51 -53.45 -22.83
N VAL A 19 -11.91 -52.56 -22.03
CA VAL A 19 -11.60 -52.84 -20.62
C VAL A 19 -12.59 -52.09 -19.75
N TYR A 20 -13.44 -52.86 -19.07
CA TYR A 20 -14.31 -52.40 -17.99
C TYR A 20 -13.45 -51.77 -16.88
N CYS A 21 -13.59 -50.46 -16.68
CA CYS A 21 -13.01 -49.77 -15.53
C CYS A 21 -14.02 -49.80 -14.39
N CYS A 22 -13.70 -50.51 -13.30
CA CYS A 22 -14.43 -50.43 -12.04
C CYS A 22 -14.45 -48.98 -11.55
N GLN A 23 -15.63 -48.34 -11.62
CA GLN A 23 -15.88 -47.05 -10.99
C GLN A 23 -15.84 -47.23 -9.47
N VAL A 24 -14.76 -46.77 -8.85
CA VAL A 24 -14.77 -46.42 -7.43
C VAL A 24 -15.68 -45.19 -7.30
N PRO A 25 -16.73 -45.22 -6.46
CA PRO A 25 -17.58 -44.04 -6.30
C PRO A 25 -16.74 -42.93 -5.69
N SER A 26 -16.54 -41.85 -6.45
CA SER A 26 -15.98 -40.62 -5.90
C SER A 26 -16.95 -40.13 -4.82
N GLN A 27 -16.52 -40.19 -3.57
CA GLN A 27 -17.18 -39.44 -2.51
C GLN A 27 -17.18 -37.98 -2.95
N LYS A 28 -18.35 -37.44 -3.27
CA LYS A 28 -18.54 -36.00 -3.45
C LYS A 28 -18.14 -35.34 -2.14
N VAL A 29 -16.93 -34.80 -2.10
CA VAL A 29 -16.53 -33.84 -1.06
C VAL A 29 -17.56 -32.71 -1.13
N PRO A 30 -18.23 -32.33 -0.03
CA PRO A 30 -19.20 -31.25 -0.05
C PRO A 30 -18.55 -30.00 -0.64
N THR A 31 -19.13 -29.45 -1.72
CA THR A 31 -18.68 -28.18 -2.28
C THR A 31 -19.03 -27.10 -1.26
N VAL A 32 -18.02 -26.53 -0.61
CA VAL A 32 -18.21 -25.43 0.35
C VAL A 32 -18.64 -24.22 -0.46
N THR A 33 -19.85 -23.73 -0.23
CA THR A 33 -20.32 -22.50 -0.86
C THR A 33 -19.73 -21.29 -0.16
N ALA A 34 -19.49 -20.21 -0.91
CA ALA A 34 -19.08 -18.92 -0.34
C ALA A 34 -20.02 -18.44 0.79
N ASP A 35 -21.33 -18.68 0.67
CA ASP A 35 -22.32 -18.29 1.67
C ASP A 35 -22.14 -19.00 3.01
N ALA A 36 -22.08 -20.33 3.00
CA ALA A 36 -21.86 -21.11 4.22
C ALA A 36 -20.56 -20.72 4.93
N LEU A 37 -19.50 -20.45 4.16
CA LEU A 37 -18.23 -20.01 4.74
C LEU A 37 -18.29 -18.58 5.27
N LEU A 38 -18.96 -17.67 4.56
CA LEU A 38 -19.16 -16.30 5.01
C LEU A 38 -19.99 -16.26 6.30
N GLU A 39 -21.07 -17.02 6.37
CA GLU A 39 -21.92 -17.13 7.55
C GLU A 39 -21.13 -17.64 8.76
N ALA A 40 -20.36 -18.71 8.58
CA ALA A 40 -19.48 -19.23 9.62
C ALA A 40 -18.42 -18.21 10.07
N ALA A 41 -17.72 -17.56 9.13
CA ALA A 41 -16.69 -16.57 9.44
C ALA A 41 -17.24 -15.33 10.15
N VAL A 42 -18.43 -14.87 9.76
CA VAL A 42 -19.14 -13.79 10.45
C VAL A 42 -19.55 -14.21 11.86
N GLY A 43 -19.98 -15.47 12.04
CA GLY A 43 -20.30 -16.03 13.36
C GLY A 43 -19.09 -16.10 14.30
N GLU A 44 -17.91 -16.52 13.80
CA GLU A 44 -16.67 -16.60 14.59
C GLU A 44 -16.26 -15.26 15.21
N ILE A 45 -16.52 -14.15 14.51
CA ILE A 45 -16.21 -12.80 15.01
C ILE A 45 -17.38 -12.14 15.78
N GLY A 46 -18.45 -12.87 16.07
CA GLY A 46 -19.65 -12.34 16.71
C GLY A 46 -20.41 -11.31 15.88
N GLY A 47 -20.23 -11.34 14.55
CA GLY A 47 -20.86 -10.41 13.61
C GLY A 47 -22.28 -10.83 13.22
N SER A 48 -22.92 -9.98 12.42
CA SER A 48 -24.22 -10.26 11.81
C SER A 48 -24.12 -10.21 10.27
N PRO A 49 -24.84 -11.08 9.54
CA PRO A 49 -24.82 -11.07 8.09
C PRO A 49 -25.33 -9.72 7.54
N ARG A 50 -24.69 -9.26 6.45
CA ARG A 50 -25.03 -8.00 5.78
C ARG A 50 -25.35 -8.26 4.30
N PRO A 51 -26.48 -7.77 3.76
CA PRO A 51 -26.82 -8.01 2.35
C PRO A 51 -25.75 -7.55 1.36
N GLY A 52 -25.11 -6.41 1.62
CA GLY A 52 -24.00 -5.92 0.79
C GLY A 52 -22.77 -6.82 0.81
N GLN A 53 -22.50 -7.48 1.94
CA GLN A 53 -21.39 -8.43 2.09
C GLN A 53 -21.63 -9.71 1.32
N GLN A 54 -22.87 -10.24 1.36
CA GLN A 54 -23.28 -11.43 0.60
C GLN A 54 -23.19 -11.18 -0.90
N ARG A 55 -23.72 -10.04 -1.38
CA ARG A 55 -23.59 -9.66 -2.79
C ARG A 55 -22.13 -9.55 -3.23
N MET A 56 -21.26 -8.99 -2.38
CA MET A 56 -19.83 -8.95 -2.65
C MET A 56 -19.23 -10.36 -2.74
N ALA A 57 -19.58 -11.26 -1.83
CA ALA A 57 -19.08 -12.63 -1.83
C ALA A 57 -19.51 -13.42 -3.07
N HIS A 58 -20.76 -13.27 -3.51
CA HIS A 58 -21.26 -13.88 -4.75
C HIS A 58 -20.51 -13.37 -5.96
N ALA A 59 -20.40 -12.06 -6.12
CA ALA A 59 -19.72 -11.48 -7.27
C ALA A 59 -18.23 -11.87 -7.33
N VAL A 60 -17.55 -11.97 -6.18
CA VAL A 60 -16.17 -12.46 -6.11
C VAL A 60 -16.09 -13.94 -6.50
N ALA A 61 -17.00 -14.79 -6.02
CA ALA A 61 -17.07 -16.19 -6.42
C ALA A 61 -17.29 -16.36 -7.94
N ASP A 62 -18.21 -15.58 -8.50
CA ASP A 62 -18.53 -15.58 -9.92
C ASP A 62 -17.33 -15.11 -10.76
N ALA A 63 -16.62 -14.07 -10.33
CA ALA A 63 -15.44 -13.56 -11.02
C ALA A 63 -14.29 -14.59 -11.04
N LEU A 64 -14.08 -15.29 -9.92
CA LEU A 64 -13.09 -16.38 -9.83
C LEU A 64 -13.46 -17.54 -10.75
N ALA A 65 -14.73 -17.96 -10.74
CA ALA A 65 -15.22 -19.08 -11.57
C ALA A 65 -15.26 -18.75 -13.07
N GLY A 66 -15.72 -17.54 -13.42
CA GLY A 66 -15.86 -17.06 -14.80
C GLY A 66 -14.57 -16.53 -15.42
N ARG A 67 -13.50 -16.37 -14.63
CA ARG A 67 -12.25 -15.71 -15.03
C ARG A 67 -12.51 -14.33 -15.59
N GLU A 68 -13.08 -13.46 -14.78
CA GLU A 68 -13.38 -12.06 -15.12
C GLU A 68 -12.77 -11.12 -14.08
N HIS A 69 -12.31 -9.93 -14.47
CA HIS A 69 -11.91 -8.91 -13.51
C HIS A 69 -13.15 -8.28 -12.84
N LEU A 70 -12.99 -7.83 -11.59
CA LEU A 70 -14.11 -7.34 -10.80
C LEU A 70 -13.75 -6.05 -10.08
N LEU A 71 -14.57 -5.01 -10.20
CA LEU A 71 -14.46 -3.78 -9.40
C LEU A 71 -15.64 -3.69 -8.45
N VAL A 72 -15.39 -3.87 -7.15
CA VAL A 72 -16.44 -3.70 -6.13
C VAL A 72 -16.18 -2.48 -5.27
N GLN A 73 -17.13 -1.56 -5.25
CA GLN A 73 -17.18 -0.58 -4.17
C GLN A 73 -17.96 -1.18 -3.01
N ALA A 74 -17.31 -1.30 -1.86
CA ALA A 74 -17.94 -1.75 -0.64
C ALA A 74 -17.74 -0.68 0.44
N GLY A 75 -18.81 0.00 0.84
CA GLY A 75 -18.74 1.06 1.83
C GLY A 75 -18.10 0.61 3.14
N THR A 76 -17.62 1.57 3.92
CA THR A 76 -17.08 1.30 5.25
C THR A 76 -18.07 0.47 6.06
N GLY A 77 -17.56 -0.52 6.80
CA GLY A 77 -18.38 -1.39 7.62
C GLY A 77 -19.18 -2.43 6.86
N THR A 78 -19.06 -2.57 5.54
CA THR A 78 -19.72 -3.69 4.82
C THR A 78 -19.12 -5.05 5.19
N GLY A 79 -17.93 -5.09 5.81
CA GLY A 79 -17.21 -6.35 6.10
C GLY A 79 -16.45 -6.86 4.87
N LYS A 80 -15.75 -5.94 4.19
CA LYS A 80 -15.06 -6.16 2.90
C LYS A 80 -14.12 -7.35 2.94
N SER A 81 -13.29 -7.44 4.00
CA SER A 81 -12.30 -8.50 4.16
C SER A 81 -12.94 -9.87 4.10
N LEU A 82 -13.91 -10.16 4.97
CA LEU A 82 -14.64 -11.44 4.93
C LEU A 82 -15.43 -11.62 3.63
N GLY A 83 -15.95 -10.54 3.05
CA GLY A 83 -16.66 -10.55 1.76
C GLY A 83 -15.83 -11.07 0.60
N TYR A 84 -14.52 -10.80 0.54
CA TYR A 84 -13.63 -11.40 -0.46
C TYR A 84 -12.90 -12.66 0.05
N LEU A 85 -12.64 -12.79 1.36
CA LEU A 85 -11.92 -13.95 1.91
C LEU A 85 -12.75 -15.23 1.81
N ALA A 86 -14.04 -15.20 2.17
CA ALA A 86 -14.90 -16.38 2.11
C ALA A 86 -14.94 -17.03 0.71
N PRO A 87 -15.26 -16.31 -0.39
CA PRO A 87 -15.23 -16.90 -1.72
C PRO A 87 -13.83 -17.31 -2.19
N VAL A 88 -12.78 -16.58 -1.81
CA VAL A 88 -11.37 -16.95 -2.12
C VAL A 88 -10.99 -18.27 -1.44
N LEU A 89 -11.31 -18.43 -0.16
CA LEU A 89 -11.03 -19.65 0.59
C LEU A 89 -11.85 -20.84 0.09
N ALA A 90 -13.11 -20.61 -0.30
CA ALA A 90 -13.92 -21.62 -0.97
C ALA A 90 -13.30 -22.06 -2.31
N HIS A 91 -12.77 -21.11 -3.08
CA HIS A 91 -12.04 -21.38 -4.33
C HIS A 91 -10.77 -22.21 -4.09
N LEU A 92 -9.91 -21.80 -3.15
CA LEU A 92 -8.68 -22.54 -2.79
C LEU A 92 -8.99 -23.93 -2.22
N ALA A 93 -10.06 -24.06 -1.46
CA ALA A 93 -10.54 -25.35 -0.99
C ALA A 93 -10.96 -26.26 -2.15
N ALA A 94 -11.56 -25.72 -3.21
CA ALA A 94 -11.97 -26.48 -4.39
C ALA A 94 -10.81 -26.76 -5.37
N HIS A 95 -9.79 -25.90 -5.39
CA HIS A 95 -8.65 -25.94 -6.32
C HIS A 95 -7.32 -25.92 -5.54
N PRO A 96 -6.84 -27.08 -5.03
CA PRO A 96 -5.66 -27.14 -4.15
C PRO A 96 -4.34 -26.71 -4.79
N ASP A 97 -4.28 -26.72 -6.13
CA ASP A 97 -3.09 -26.30 -6.89
C ASP A 97 -3.08 -24.78 -7.18
N ASP A 98 -4.21 -24.11 -6.96
CA ASP A 98 -4.34 -22.67 -7.17
C ASP A 98 -3.72 -21.89 -6.01
N ARG A 99 -3.30 -20.66 -6.31
CA ARG A 99 -2.84 -19.70 -5.32
C ARG A 99 -3.49 -18.36 -5.55
N VAL A 100 -3.79 -17.68 -4.46
CA VAL A 100 -4.37 -16.33 -4.48
C VAL A 100 -3.46 -15.38 -3.71
N VAL A 101 -3.23 -14.20 -4.29
CA VAL A 101 -2.54 -13.09 -3.62
C VAL A 101 -3.56 -12.06 -3.18
N ILE A 102 -3.47 -11.59 -1.93
CA ILE A 102 -4.19 -10.40 -1.46
C ILE A 102 -3.17 -9.29 -1.27
N ALA A 103 -3.30 -8.20 -2.02
CA ALA A 103 -2.46 -7.02 -1.89
C ALA A 103 -3.28 -5.87 -1.28
N THR A 104 -2.78 -5.25 -0.21
CA THR A 104 -3.42 -4.10 0.45
C THR A 104 -2.54 -2.84 0.41
N ALA A 105 -3.11 -1.68 0.69
CA ALA A 105 -2.43 -0.40 0.56
C ALA A 105 -1.31 -0.15 1.60
N THR A 106 -1.46 -0.63 2.83
CA THR A 106 -0.55 -0.30 3.93
C THR A 106 -0.17 -1.53 4.76
N LEU A 107 0.98 -1.47 5.43
CA LEU A 107 1.43 -2.52 6.33
C LEU A 107 0.49 -2.71 7.54
N ALA A 108 -0.16 -1.65 8.01
CA ALA A 108 -1.13 -1.72 9.10
C ALA A 108 -2.38 -2.52 8.69
N LEU A 109 -2.93 -2.25 7.49
CA LEU A 109 -4.03 -3.05 6.94
C LEU A 109 -3.59 -4.50 6.68
N GLN A 110 -2.35 -4.69 6.24
CA GLN A 110 -1.78 -6.02 6.02
C GLN A 110 -1.72 -6.83 7.33
N ALA A 111 -1.28 -6.21 8.43
CA ALA A 111 -1.28 -6.82 9.75
C ALA A 111 -2.70 -7.11 10.24
N GLN A 112 -3.65 -6.18 10.08
CA GLN A 112 -5.06 -6.40 10.42
C GLN A 112 -5.64 -7.64 9.72
N LEU A 113 -5.36 -7.81 8.42
CA LEU A 113 -5.78 -9.01 7.70
C LEU A 113 -5.11 -10.28 8.23
N ALA A 114 -3.81 -10.23 8.47
CA ALA A 114 -3.01 -11.39 8.88
C ALA A 114 -3.31 -11.87 10.30
N ASP A 115 -3.53 -10.94 11.23
CA ASP A 115 -3.64 -11.23 12.66
C ASP A 115 -5.11 -11.41 13.12
N SER A 116 -6.06 -10.85 12.36
CA SER A 116 -7.49 -10.93 12.66
C SER A 116 -8.28 -11.63 11.54
N ASP A 117 -8.50 -10.98 10.39
CA ASP A 117 -9.54 -11.42 9.46
C ASP A 117 -9.28 -12.82 8.85
N ILE A 118 -8.03 -13.11 8.49
CA ILE A 118 -7.64 -14.38 7.87
C ILE A 118 -7.70 -15.54 8.86
N PRO A 119 -7.15 -15.45 10.09
CA PRO A 119 -7.30 -16.50 11.10
C PRO A 119 -8.75 -16.92 11.33
N HIS A 120 -9.68 -15.96 11.48
CA HIS A 120 -11.10 -16.27 11.66
C HIS A 120 -11.71 -16.92 10.41
N ALA A 121 -11.37 -16.45 9.22
CA ALA A 121 -11.87 -17.04 7.97
C ALA A 121 -11.32 -18.47 7.73
N LEU A 122 -10.07 -18.74 8.11
CA LEU A 122 -9.46 -20.07 8.05
C LEU A 122 -10.08 -21.02 9.08
N ALA A 123 -10.34 -20.56 10.31
CA ALA A 123 -11.04 -21.33 11.33
C ALA A 123 -12.44 -21.71 10.87
N ALA A 124 -13.18 -20.77 10.27
CA ALA A 124 -14.48 -21.03 9.66
C ALA A 124 -14.41 -22.08 8.54
N LEU A 125 -13.37 -22.03 7.69
CA LEU A 125 -13.16 -23.04 6.65
C LEU A 125 -12.89 -24.42 7.24
N GLU A 126 -12.04 -24.52 8.26
CA GLU A 126 -11.76 -25.78 8.92
C GLU A 126 -13.02 -26.37 9.57
N ASN A 127 -13.83 -25.53 10.22
CA ASN A 127 -15.09 -25.92 10.85
C ASN A 127 -16.15 -26.40 9.83
N VAL A 128 -16.30 -25.70 8.70
CA VAL A 128 -17.34 -26.00 7.69
C VAL A 128 -16.91 -27.12 6.75
N ALA A 129 -15.62 -27.20 6.40
CA ALA A 129 -15.11 -28.03 5.31
C ALA A 129 -14.12 -29.12 5.75
N GLY A 130 -13.55 -29.03 6.95
CA GLY A 130 -12.43 -29.87 7.37
C GLY A 130 -11.16 -29.67 6.53
N LYS A 131 -11.06 -28.55 5.78
CA LYS A 131 -9.93 -28.23 4.91
C LYS A 131 -9.05 -27.16 5.54
N ARG A 132 -7.74 -27.29 5.37
CA ARG A 132 -6.76 -26.32 5.82
C ARG A 132 -6.09 -25.67 4.62
N VAL A 133 -6.20 -24.35 4.55
CA VAL A 133 -5.51 -23.49 3.57
C VAL A 133 -4.32 -22.84 4.29
N ARG A 134 -3.15 -22.86 3.67
CA ARG A 134 -1.93 -22.25 4.22
C ARG A 134 -1.87 -20.80 3.81
N SER A 135 -1.77 -19.90 4.78
CA SER A 135 -1.55 -18.48 4.54
C SER A 135 -0.15 -18.03 4.92
N ALA A 136 0.41 -17.06 4.21
CA ALA A 136 1.66 -16.39 4.59
C ALA A 136 1.61 -14.89 4.33
N VAL A 137 2.31 -14.13 5.16
CA VAL A 137 2.51 -12.68 4.99
C VAL A 137 3.86 -12.44 4.33
N LEU A 138 3.89 -11.61 3.29
CA LEU A 138 5.11 -11.23 2.60
C LEU A 138 5.25 -9.70 2.57
N LYS A 139 6.43 -9.20 2.96
CA LYS A 139 6.74 -7.76 3.08
C LYS A 139 8.04 -7.45 2.37
N GLY A 140 8.30 -6.16 2.12
CA GLY A 140 9.59 -5.70 1.58
C GLY A 140 10.73 -5.91 2.56
N ARG A 141 11.97 -6.05 2.04
CA ARG A 141 13.18 -6.39 2.81
C ARG A 141 13.42 -5.52 4.05
N SER A 142 13.15 -4.23 3.95
CA SER A 142 13.35 -3.27 5.04
C SER A 142 12.40 -3.44 6.23
N ASN A 143 11.41 -4.34 6.14
CA ASN A 143 10.49 -4.66 7.24
C ASN A 143 10.96 -5.87 8.07
N TYR A 144 12.13 -6.40 7.78
CA TYR A 144 12.77 -7.46 8.54
C TYR A 144 14.10 -6.94 9.09
N ALA A 145 14.47 -7.40 10.29
CA ALA A 145 15.83 -7.18 10.78
C ALA A 145 16.84 -7.88 9.85
N CYS A 146 18.07 -7.37 9.80
CA CYS A 146 19.14 -7.92 9.00
C CYS A 146 20.24 -8.44 9.93
N LEU A 147 20.44 -9.75 9.97
CA LEU A 147 21.48 -10.38 10.81
C LEU A 147 22.88 -9.82 10.54
N LEU A 148 23.17 -9.42 9.30
CA LEU A 148 24.42 -8.73 8.98
C LEU A 148 24.55 -7.40 9.75
N ARG A 149 23.53 -6.55 9.73
CA ARG A 149 23.53 -5.26 10.46
C ARG A 149 23.52 -5.45 11.97
N VAL A 150 22.76 -6.42 12.45
CA VAL A 150 22.65 -6.77 13.88
C VAL A 150 23.99 -7.23 14.44
N ARG A 151 24.72 -8.08 13.70
CA ARG A 151 25.98 -8.70 14.14
C ARG A 151 27.25 -7.90 13.79
N GLU A 152 27.32 -7.21 12.64
CA GLU A 152 28.52 -6.46 12.21
C GLU A 152 28.71 -5.12 12.93
N ASN A 153 27.62 -4.43 13.31
CA ASN A 153 27.71 -3.16 14.04
C ASN A 153 27.84 -3.37 15.57
N GLY A 154 28.22 -4.57 16.02
CA GLY A 154 28.43 -4.92 17.42
C GLY A 154 29.59 -4.14 18.01
N VAL A 155 29.30 -3.18 18.90
CA VAL A 155 30.30 -2.69 19.85
C VAL A 155 30.76 -3.92 20.65
N ALA A 156 32.07 -4.10 20.68
CA ALA A 156 32.73 -5.14 21.46
C ALA A 156 32.18 -5.21 22.90
N GLU A 157 31.87 -6.42 23.33
CA GLU A 157 31.91 -6.89 24.72
C GLU A 157 31.65 -5.83 25.80
N GLN A 158 30.38 -5.52 26.09
CA GLN A 158 29.99 -5.21 27.46
C GLN A 158 28.69 -5.95 27.80
N GLN A 159 28.86 -7.19 28.29
CA GLN A 159 27.84 -7.90 29.05
C GLN A 159 27.52 -7.08 30.30
N GLY A 160 26.37 -6.40 30.30
CA GLY A 160 25.90 -5.57 31.40
C GLY A 160 24.43 -5.84 31.71
N LEU A 161 24.14 -7.00 32.29
CA LEU A 161 23.18 -7.27 33.39
C LEU A 161 21.84 -6.48 33.53
N PHE A 162 21.29 -5.86 32.50
CA PHE A 162 19.96 -5.23 32.51
C PHE A 162 19.23 -5.51 31.19
N GLY A 163 17.99 -5.99 31.26
CA GLY A 163 17.17 -6.28 30.08
C GLY A 163 16.86 -4.99 29.30
N GLY A 164 17.18 -4.96 28.00
CA GLY A 164 17.14 -3.73 27.19
C GLY A 164 15.75 -3.10 27.11
N ALA A 165 14.68 -3.89 27.14
CA ALA A 165 13.30 -3.41 27.06
C ALA A 165 12.88 -2.56 28.28
N GLU A 166 13.26 -2.96 29.50
CA GLU A 166 12.90 -2.23 30.73
C GLU A 166 13.66 -0.90 30.85
N VAL A 167 14.86 -0.84 30.28
CA VAL A 167 15.72 0.34 30.27
C VAL A 167 15.19 1.41 29.32
N VAL A 168 14.62 1.03 28.17
CA VAL A 168 14.06 1.97 27.18
C VAL A 168 12.92 2.80 27.77
N ASP A 169 11.97 2.15 28.47
CA ASP A 169 10.83 2.85 29.07
C ASP A 169 11.27 3.79 30.22
N GLN A 170 12.26 3.39 31.01
CA GLN A 170 12.81 4.25 32.07
C GLN A 170 13.58 5.46 31.52
N ILE A 171 14.38 5.27 30.46
CA ILE A 171 15.16 6.36 29.84
C ILE A 171 14.23 7.39 29.19
N ARG A 172 13.20 6.93 28.47
CA ARG A 172 12.18 7.81 27.85
C ARG A 172 11.42 8.64 28.88
N GLY A 173 11.15 8.07 30.06
CA GLY A 173 10.52 8.80 31.18
C GLY A 173 11.44 9.78 31.92
N SER A 174 12.77 9.63 31.82
CA SER A 174 13.74 10.39 32.62
C SER A 174 14.27 11.69 31.97
N GLY A 175 13.79 12.05 30.78
CA GLY A 175 14.25 13.27 30.07
C GLY A 175 15.70 13.18 29.57
N ALA A 176 16.15 11.98 29.18
CA ALA A 176 17.50 11.74 28.66
C ALA A 176 17.65 12.24 27.20
N ASP A 177 18.86 12.63 26.81
CA ASP A 177 19.14 13.14 25.45
C ASP A 177 18.88 12.07 24.37
N ASP A 178 18.39 12.48 23.19
CA ASP A 178 18.01 11.64 22.04
C ASP A 178 19.02 10.53 21.66
N VAL A 179 20.31 10.77 21.87
CA VAL A 179 21.38 9.81 21.54
C VAL A 179 21.33 8.59 22.46
N SER A 180 21.03 8.79 23.75
CA SER A 180 20.95 7.71 24.74
C SER A 180 19.72 6.83 24.52
N VAL A 181 18.58 7.43 24.16
CA VAL A 181 17.35 6.72 23.80
C VAL A 181 17.56 5.84 22.57
N LEU A 182 18.17 6.39 21.52
CA LEU A 182 18.49 5.64 20.30
C LEU A 182 19.43 4.47 20.57
N GLY A 183 20.44 4.65 21.44
CA GLY A 183 21.36 3.57 21.82
C GLY A 183 20.64 2.41 22.50
N ALA A 184 19.76 2.70 23.45
CA ALA A 184 18.97 1.69 24.15
C ALA A 184 18.00 0.96 23.21
N GLU A 185 17.32 1.69 22.31
CA GLU A 185 16.44 1.10 21.29
C GLU A 185 17.19 0.08 20.41
N VAL A 186 18.39 0.45 19.94
CA VAL A 186 19.18 -0.40 19.04
C VAL A 186 19.65 -1.66 19.74
N LEU A 187 20.02 -1.59 21.03
CA LEU A 187 20.40 -2.77 21.81
C LEU A 187 19.23 -3.73 21.98
N ALA A 188 18.05 -3.23 22.37
CA ALA A 188 16.84 -4.03 22.53
C ALA A 188 16.43 -4.71 21.20
N LEU A 189 16.51 -3.98 20.08
CA LEU A 189 16.21 -4.54 18.76
C LEU A 189 17.19 -5.63 18.32
N ARG A 190 18.47 -5.53 18.70
CA ARG A 190 19.48 -6.54 18.37
C ARG A 190 19.29 -7.80 19.18
N GLU A 191 19.08 -7.68 20.48
CA GLU A 191 18.78 -8.80 21.38
C GLU A 191 17.57 -9.58 20.87
N TRP A 192 16.46 -8.88 20.64
CA TRP A 192 15.25 -9.47 20.07
C TRP A 192 15.50 -10.16 18.71
N ALA A 193 16.26 -9.54 17.79
CA ALA A 193 16.54 -10.14 16.50
C ALA A 193 17.37 -11.44 16.59
N GLU A 194 18.25 -11.57 17.58
CA GLU A 194 18.97 -12.83 17.85
C GLU A 194 18.03 -13.89 18.41
N GLU A 195 17.16 -13.54 19.37
CA GLU A 195 16.13 -14.45 19.89
C GLU A 195 15.19 -14.96 18.78
N GLU A 196 14.81 -14.09 17.84
CA GLU A 196 14.07 -14.48 16.63
C GLU A 196 14.85 -15.47 15.77
N ALA A 197 16.16 -15.30 15.61
CA ALA A 197 17.00 -16.23 14.85
C ALA A 197 17.01 -17.61 15.50
N GLU A 198 17.22 -17.66 16.82
CA GLU A 198 17.29 -18.89 17.62
C GLU A 198 15.99 -19.69 17.60
N ARG A 199 14.83 -19.01 17.57
CA ARG A 199 13.50 -19.65 17.56
C ARG A 199 12.91 -19.87 16.16
N ASP A 200 13.72 -19.73 15.11
CA ASP A 200 13.28 -19.77 13.69
C ASP A 200 12.12 -18.80 13.36
N GLY A 201 12.14 -17.65 14.02
CA GLY A 201 11.28 -16.50 13.75
C GLY A 201 11.63 -15.78 12.44
N LEU A 202 10.93 -14.67 12.21
CA LEU A 202 11.11 -13.82 11.04
C LEU A 202 11.70 -12.46 11.36
N ALA A 203 11.82 -12.07 12.64
CA ALA A 203 12.25 -10.73 13.03
C ALA A 203 11.54 -9.62 12.22
N ASP A 204 10.21 -9.73 12.14
CA ASP A 204 9.34 -8.77 11.49
C ASP A 204 9.19 -7.50 12.34
N ARG A 205 9.33 -6.33 11.72
CA ARG A 205 9.26 -5.03 12.39
C ARG A 205 8.01 -4.85 13.23
N ASP A 206 6.86 -5.35 12.76
CA ASP A 206 5.57 -5.04 13.39
C ASP A 206 5.41 -5.76 14.75
N VAL A 207 6.22 -6.79 15.02
CA VAL A 207 6.29 -7.49 16.31
C VAL A 207 7.58 -7.20 17.09
N ALA A 208 8.39 -6.24 16.62
CA ALA A 208 9.61 -5.83 17.30
C ALA A 208 9.32 -4.99 18.56
N PRO A 209 10.26 -4.92 19.52
CA PRO A 209 10.21 -3.99 20.65
C PRO A 209 9.98 -2.54 20.20
N THR A 210 9.45 -1.69 21.09
CA THR A 210 9.18 -0.27 20.83
C THR A 210 10.42 0.44 20.27
N HIS A 211 10.26 1.11 19.13
CA HIS A 211 11.36 1.72 18.40
C HIS A 211 10.94 2.94 17.60
N THR A 212 11.90 3.83 17.33
CA THR A 212 11.76 4.89 16.33
C THR A 212 12.16 4.39 14.94
N ALA A 213 11.76 5.11 13.89
CA ALA A 213 12.23 4.82 12.52
C ALA A 213 13.76 4.89 12.40
N ARG A 214 14.41 5.75 13.19
CA ARG A 214 15.88 5.85 13.25
C ARG A 214 16.50 4.62 13.90
N GLY A 215 15.91 4.10 14.97
CA GLY A 215 16.32 2.86 15.63
C GLY A 215 16.22 1.67 14.69
N TRP A 216 15.08 1.50 14.01
CA TRP A 216 14.88 0.41 13.05
C TRP A 216 15.87 0.44 11.87
N ALA A 217 16.21 1.64 11.39
CA ALA A 217 17.20 1.81 10.31
C ALA A 217 18.61 1.34 10.70
N GLN A 218 18.92 1.17 12.00
CA GLN A 218 20.21 0.63 12.46
C GLN A 218 20.30 -0.90 12.37
N VAL A 219 19.15 -1.59 12.36
CA VAL A 219 19.08 -3.06 12.38
C VAL A 219 18.50 -3.66 11.09
N SER A 220 18.03 -2.82 10.17
CA SER A 220 17.48 -3.25 8.87
C SER A 220 18.32 -2.75 7.70
N ILE A 221 18.05 -3.27 6.49
CA ILE A 221 18.76 -2.89 5.27
C ILE A 221 17.80 -2.83 4.08
N SER A 222 18.05 -1.92 3.13
CA SER A 222 17.27 -1.86 1.89
C SER A 222 17.64 -2.99 0.92
N SER A 223 16.79 -3.22 -0.09
CA SER A 223 17.10 -4.18 -1.17
C SER A 223 18.36 -3.80 -1.96
N ARG A 224 18.64 -2.50 -2.12
CA ARG A 224 19.79 -2.00 -2.89
C ARG A 224 21.12 -2.20 -2.17
N GLU A 225 21.10 -2.11 -0.83
CA GLU A 225 22.29 -2.32 0.00
C GLU A 225 22.54 -3.80 0.34
N CYS A 226 21.56 -4.68 0.13
CA CYS A 226 21.67 -6.09 0.50
C CYS A 226 22.68 -6.83 -0.39
N LEU A 227 23.56 -7.61 0.25
CA LEU A 227 24.54 -8.48 -0.44
C LEU A 227 23.88 -9.65 -1.19
N GLY A 228 22.64 -9.99 -0.84
CA GLY A 228 21.93 -11.17 -1.34
C GLY A 228 22.33 -12.45 -0.61
N ALA A 229 21.40 -13.41 -0.52
CA ALA A 229 21.55 -14.60 0.30
C ALA A 229 22.75 -15.49 -0.06
N GLN A 230 23.16 -15.50 -1.33
CA GLN A 230 24.29 -16.30 -1.80
C GLN A 230 25.66 -15.77 -1.36
N ARG A 231 25.75 -14.49 -0.97
CA ARG A 231 27.01 -13.84 -0.55
C ARG A 231 27.00 -13.36 0.89
N CYS A 232 25.81 -13.17 1.45
CA CYS A 232 25.68 -12.81 2.85
C CYS A 232 26.19 -13.97 3.71
N PRO A 233 27.11 -13.73 4.68
CA PRO A 233 27.54 -14.75 5.64
C PRO A 233 26.36 -15.40 6.39
N PHE A 234 25.28 -14.64 6.57
CA PHE A 234 24.05 -15.06 7.25
C PHE A 234 22.91 -15.42 6.27
N GLY A 235 23.24 -15.76 5.02
CA GLY A 235 22.26 -16.05 3.97
C GLY A 235 21.32 -17.22 4.28
N ALA A 236 21.83 -18.28 4.90
CA ALA A 236 21.07 -19.47 5.26
C ALA A 236 20.04 -19.22 6.39
N GLU A 237 20.36 -18.28 7.29
CA GLU A 237 19.48 -17.88 8.40
C GLU A 237 18.70 -16.59 8.07
N CYS A 238 18.74 -16.13 6.82
CA CYS A 238 18.17 -14.84 6.46
C CYS A 238 16.65 -14.83 6.59
N PHE A 239 16.15 -14.01 7.51
CA PHE A 239 14.72 -13.79 7.75
C PHE A 239 13.90 -13.52 6.49
N VAL A 240 14.45 -12.74 5.56
CA VAL A 240 13.77 -12.37 4.32
C VAL A 240 13.62 -13.57 3.38
N GLU A 241 14.65 -14.42 3.30
CA GLU A 241 14.57 -15.63 2.47
C GLU A 241 13.65 -16.68 3.10
N ARG A 242 13.65 -16.81 4.44
CA ARG A 242 12.68 -17.62 5.18
C ARG A 242 11.24 -17.16 4.92
N SER A 243 10.98 -15.85 4.97
CA SER A 243 9.67 -15.27 4.65
C SER A 243 9.23 -15.58 3.21
N ARG A 244 10.14 -15.44 2.24
CA ARG A 244 9.89 -15.79 0.83
C ARG A 244 9.60 -17.28 0.65
N GLU A 245 10.33 -18.16 1.33
CA GLU A 245 10.08 -19.60 1.29
C GLU A 245 8.72 -19.97 1.86
N ARG A 246 8.33 -19.38 3.01
CA ARG A 246 6.98 -19.52 3.57
C ARG A 246 5.90 -19.05 2.60
N ALA A 247 6.11 -17.93 1.92
CA ALA A 247 5.18 -17.42 0.91
C ALA A 247 5.07 -18.35 -0.32
N ARG A 248 6.17 -18.92 -0.80
CA ARG A 248 6.13 -19.90 -1.92
C ARG A 248 5.38 -21.17 -1.57
N ALA A 249 5.38 -21.57 -0.30
CA ALA A 249 4.67 -22.74 0.20
C ALA A 249 3.21 -22.46 0.62
N ALA A 250 2.75 -21.21 0.58
CA ALA A 250 1.39 -20.85 0.94
C ALA A 250 0.43 -20.90 -0.25
N ASP A 251 -0.83 -21.18 0.03
CA ASP A 251 -1.93 -21.19 -0.93
C ASP A 251 -2.57 -19.77 -1.01
N LEU A 252 -2.54 -19.04 0.10
CA LEU A 252 -2.94 -17.64 0.22
C LEU A 252 -1.76 -16.76 0.65
N VAL A 253 -1.36 -15.78 -0.16
CA VAL A 253 -0.28 -14.85 0.19
C VAL A 253 -0.82 -13.45 0.40
N VAL A 254 -0.55 -12.87 1.56
CA VAL A 254 -0.92 -11.49 1.89
C VAL A 254 0.29 -10.60 1.72
N THR A 255 0.17 -9.59 0.88
CA THR A 255 1.22 -8.64 0.55
C THR A 255 0.68 -7.21 0.54
N ASN A 256 1.51 -6.25 0.17
CA ASN A 256 1.10 -4.87 -0.06
C ASN A 256 1.25 -4.45 -1.53
N HIS A 257 0.59 -3.36 -1.91
CA HIS A 257 0.64 -2.80 -3.25
C HIS A 257 2.05 -2.48 -3.74
N ALA A 258 2.96 -2.08 -2.84
CA ALA A 258 4.32 -1.77 -3.24
C ALA A 258 5.07 -3.02 -3.71
N LEU A 259 4.91 -4.14 -3.00
CA LEU A 259 5.53 -5.40 -3.41
C LEU A 259 4.86 -5.99 -4.65
N LEU A 260 3.53 -5.89 -4.79
CA LEU A 260 2.81 -6.25 -6.02
C LEU A 260 3.30 -5.43 -7.22
N ALA A 261 3.51 -4.13 -7.04
CA ALA A 261 4.02 -3.26 -8.09
C ALA A 261 5.47 -3.60 -8.48
N ILE A 262 6.33 -3.91 -7.50
CA ILE A 262 7.71 -4.36 -7.77
C ILE A 262 7.70 -5.70 -8.52
N ASP A 263 6.85 -6.63 -8.10
CA ASP A 263 6.69 -7.94 -8.76
C ASP A 263 6.26 -7.78 -10.23
N ALA A 264 5.27 -6.92 -10.47
CA ALA A 264 4.81 -6.56 -11.81
C ALA A 264 5.92 -5.93 -12.68
N MET A 265 6.86 -5.19 -12.07
CA MET A 265 8.03 -4.59 -12.73
C MET A 265 9.18 -5.54 -12.98
N GLN A 266 9.27 -6.62 -12.20
CA GLN A 266 10.32 -7.61 -12.32
C GLN A 266 9.79 -8.95 -12.86
N GLU A 267 8.74 -8.89 -13.68
CA GLU A 267 8.14 -10.00 -14.40
C GLU A 267 7.80 -11.22 -13.50
N GLY A 268 7.27 -10.98 -12.30
CA GLY A 268 6.79 -12.05 -11.41
C GLY A 268 7.87 -12.75 -10.58
N SER A 269 9.04 -12.14 -10.40
CA SER A 269 10.17 -12.75 -9.68
C SER A 269 10.08 -12.67 -8.15
N VAL A 270 9.10 -11.95 -7.59
CA VAL A 270 9.02 -11.67 -6.14
C VAL A 270 7.89 -12.46 -5.48
N LEU A 271 6.71 -12.47 -6.09
CA LEU A 271 5.53 -13.20 -5.61
C LEU A 271 5.51 -14.61 -6.24
N PRO A 272 4.95 -15.61 -5.54
CA PRO A 272 4.72 -16.91 -6.16
C PRO A 272 3.70 -16.78 -7.31
N GLU A 273 3.80 -17.69 -8.29
CA GLU A 273 2.80 -17.82 -9.35
C GLU A 273 1.40 -18.03 -8.74
N HIS A 274 0.42 -17.30 -9.26
CA HIS A 274 -0.93 -17.23 -8.70
C HIS A 274 -1.98 -17.06 -9.80
N SER A 275 -3.15 -17.66 -9.60
CA SER A 275 -4.26 -17.65 -10.56
C SER A 275 -5.18 -16.43 -10.40
N ALA A 276 -5.18 -15.81 -9.22
CA ALA A 276 -5.93 -14.60 -8.93
C ALA A 276 -5.23 -13.64 -7.96
N VAL A 277 -5.59 -12.35 -8.06
CA VAL A 277 -5.17 -11.30 -7.14
C VAL A 277 -6.38 -10.53 -6.63
N VAL A 278 -6.49 -10.37 -5.31
CA VAL A 278 -7.39 -9.39 -4.68
C VAL A 278 -6.58 -8.15 -4.34
N ILE A 279 -7.02 -7.00 -4.80
CA ILE A 279 -6.43 -5.69 -4.54
C ILE A 279 -7.39 -4.93 -3.63
N ASP A 280 -7.04 -4.90 -2.34
CA ASP A 280 -7.78 -4.19 -1.31
C ASP A 280 -7.30 -2.75 -1.16
N GLU A 281 -8.24 -1.83 -0.93
CA GLU A 281 -8.01 -0.40 -1.06
C GLU A 281 -7.42 -0.01 -2.43
N ALA A 282 -7.96 -0.62 -3.49
CA ALA A 282 -7.50 -0.48 -4.87
C ALA A 282 -7.33 0.97 -5.37
N HIS A 283 -7.99 1.95 -4.74
CA HIS A 283 -7.81 3.37 -5.05
C HIS A 283 -6.35 3.85 -4.88
N GLU A 284 -5.55 3.19 -4.02
CA GLU A 284 -4.12 3.51 -3.82
C GLU A 284 -3.21 2.90 -4.89
N LEU A 285 -3.67 1.89 -5.62
CA LEU A 285 -2.82 1.06 -6.46
C LEU A 285 -2.07 1.87 -7.52
N VAL A 286 -2.75 2.79 -8.20
CA VAL A 286 -2.17 3.63 -9.26
C VAL A 286 -0.98 4.43 -8.73
N ALA A 287 -1.10 5.02 -7.54
CA ALA A 287 -0.01 5.79 -6.94
C ALA A 287 1.18 4.89 -6.59
N ARG A 288 0.94 3.68 -6.08
CA ARG A 288 1.99 2.72 -5.71
C ARG A 288 2.74 2.18 -6.92
N VAL A 289 2.00 1.85 -7.99
CA VAL A 289 2.58 1.41 -9.26
C VAL A 289 3.36 2.55 -9.93
N THR A 290 2.84 3.78 -9.89
CA THR A 290 3.58 4.96 -10.37
C THR A 290 4.91 5.10 -9.62
N GLY A 291 4.91 4.95 -8.30
CA GLY A 291 6.12 5.01 -7.48
C GLY A 291 7.13 3.92 -7.82
N ALA A 292 6.69 2.68 -8.06
CA ALA A 292 7.56 1.57 -8.45
C ALA A 292 8.14 1.75 -9.87
N ALA A 293 7.39 2.36 -10.79
CA ALA A 293 7.84 2.68 -12.15
C ALA A 293 8.65 3.98 -12.24
N SER A 294 8.82 4.69 -11.11
CA SER A 294 9.59 5.92 -11.04
C SER A 294 11.09 5.61 -10.95
N ALA A 295 11.90 6.32 -11.71
CA ALA A 295 13.34 6.28 -11.65
C ALA A 295 13.90 7.53 -10.95
N GLU A 296 15.07 7.39 -10.33
CA GLU A 296 15.80 8.48 -9.70
C GLU A 296 17.27 8.43 -10.09
N LEU A 297 17.88 9.60 -10.26
CA LEU A 297 19.30 9.74 -10.58
C LEU A 297 19.88 10.91 -9.81
N SER A 298 20.98 10.67 -9.10
CA SER A 298 21.72 11.69 -8.37
C SER A 298 23.21 11.59 -8.66
N PRO A 299 23.98 12.67 -8.50
CA PRO A 299 25.44 12.65 -8.65
C PRO A 299 26.09 11.53 -7.82
N GLN A 300 25.62 11.33 -6.58
CA GLN A 300 26.15 10.33 -5.66
C GLN A 300 25.80 8.89 -6.07
N ILE A 301 24.69 8.68 -6.82
CA ILE A 301 24.41 7.38 -7.42
C ILE A 301 25.46 7.08 -8.50
N VAL A 302 25.68 8.02 -9.42
CA VAL A 302 26.66 7.88 -10.51
C VAL A 302 28.07 7.61 -9.95
N GLU A 303 28.53 8.43 -9.00
CA GLU A 303 29.84 8.29 -8.37
C GLU A 303 30.02 6.94 -7.67
N ARG A 304 29.00 6.49 -6.92
CA ARG A 304 29.04 5.20 -6.22
C ARG A 304 29.11 4.03 -7.19
N VAL A 305 28.33 4.06 -8.27
CA VAL A 305 28.34 3.01 -9.30
C VAL A 305 29.67 3.02 -10.05
N ALA A 306 30.21 4.18 -10.40
CA ALA A 306 31.53 4.32 -11.04
C ALA A 306 32.64 3.69 -10.18
N LYS A 307 32.73 4.06 -8.89
CA LYS A 307 33.70 3.48 -7.95
C LYS A 307 33.56 1.98 -7.81
N ARG A 308 32.34 1.47 -7.81
CA ARG A 308 32.07 0.03 -7.74
C ARG A 308 32.55 -0.70 -8.99
N ALA A 309 32.38 -0.09 -10.16
CA ALA A 309 32.68 -0.71 -11.44
C ALA A 309 34.14 -0.50 -11.90
N MET A 310 34.90 0.39 -11.23
CA MET A 310 36.27 0.80 -11.60
C MET A 310 37.25 -0.37 -11.81
N ALA A 311 37.09 -1.47 -11.06
CA ALA A 311 37.99 -2.62 -11.17
C ALA A 311 37.88 -3.39 -12.51
N TRP A 312 36.84 -3.11 -13.31
CA TRP A 312 36.50 -3.82 -14.54
C TRP A 312 36.31 -2.91 -15.77
N MET A 313 36.63 -1.62 -15.64
CA MET A 313 36.67 -0.65 -16.72
C MET A 313 38.06 -0.03 -16.79
N ASP A 314 38.42 0.58 -17.93
CA ASP A 314 39.64 1.38 -17.98
C ASP A 314 39.54 2.62 -17.09
N ASP A 315 40.71 3.07 -16.61
CA ASP A 315 40.83 4.18 -15.66
C ASP A 315 40.24 5.48 -16.23
N ASP A 316 40.38 5.73 -17.54
CA ASP A 316 39.85 6.93 -18.20
C ASP A 316 38.31 6.93 -18.16
N THR A 317 37.67 5.82 -18.52
CA THR A 317 36.20 5.67 -18.46
C THR A 317 35.67 5.81 -17.04
N ALA A 318 36.39 5.27 -16.05
CA ALA A 318 36.01 5.39 -14.65
C ALA A 318 36.05 6.85 -14.17
N LEU A 319 37.12 7.57 -14.52
CA LEU A 319 37.31 8.99 -14.18
C LEU A 319 36.28 9.86 -14.90
N ASP A 320 36.11 9.69 -16.21
CA ASP A 320 35.14 10.44 -17.00
C ASP A 320 33.71 10.26 -16.48
N LEU A 321 33.33 9.06 -16.03
CA LEU A 321 32.02 8.81 -15.44
C LEU A 321 31.84 9.52 -14.09
N MET A 322 32.89 9.62 -13.27
CA MET A 322 32.86 10.41 -12.03
C MET A 322 32.72 11.90 -12.34
N ASP A 323 33.49 12.41 -13.30
CA ASP A 323 33.43 13.81 -13.77
C ASP A 323 32.04 14.14 -14.35
N ALA A 324 31.42 13.22 -15.09
CA ALA A 324 30.06 13.35 -15.56
C ALA A 324 29.03 13.42 -14.41
N GLY A 325 29.28 12.69 -13.33
CA GLY A 325 28.51 12.81 -12.08
C GLY A 325 28.61 14.20 -11.45
N GLU A 326 29.82 14.79 -11.41
CA GLU A 326 30.03 16.16 -10.93
C GLU A 326 29.38 17.22 -11.83
N ALA A 327 29.49 17.03 -13.15
CA ALA A 327 28.84 17.89 -14.15
C ALA A 327 27.30 17.84 -14.01
N LEU A 328 26.73 16.65 -13.76
CA LEU A 328 25.32 16.48 -13.43
C LEU A 328 24.94 17.25 -12.16
N GLY A 329 25.77 17.21 -11.12
CA GLY A 329 25.57 17.98 -9.90
C GLY A 329 25.51 19.50 -10.17
N THR A 330 26.47 20.01 -10.94
CA THR A 330 26.53 21.43 -11.32
C THR A 330 25.30 21.86 -12.12
N ALA A 331 24.85 21.02 -13.05
CA ALA A 331 23.63 21.26 -13.81
C ALA A 331 22.38 21.27 -12.91
N LEU A 332 22.29 20.34 -11.95
CA LEU A 332 21.18 20.25 -11.00
C LEU A 332 21.10 21.46 -10.07
N ASP A 333 22.25 21.96 -9.58
CA ASP A 333 22.31 23.14 -8.73
C ASP A 333 21.82 24.41 -9.43
N SER A 334 21.97 24.46 -10.75
CA SER A 334 21.50 25.57 -11.59
C SER A 334 20.05 25.41 -12.04
N ALA A 335 19.50 24.20 -12.02
CA ALA A 335 18.16 23.90 -12.50
C ALA A 335 17.06 24.40 -11.52
N PRO A 336 15.88 24.79 -11.99
CA PRO A 336 14.74 25.06 -11.11
C PRO A 336 14.21 23.75 -10.48
N LEU A 337 13.65 23.84 -9.27
CA LEU A 337 12.94 22.72 -8.61
C LEU A 337 11.55 22.52 -9.24
N ALA A 338 11.53 22.13 -10.52
CA ALA A 338 10.34 22.04 -11.35
C ALA A 338 10.45 20.91 -12.38
N ARG A 339 9.39 20.74 -13.19
CA ARG A 339 9.42 19.87 -14.38
C ARG A 339 10.53 20.32 -15.33
N VAL A 340 11.29 19.35 -15.84
CA VAL A 340 12.27 19.55 -16.90
C VAL A 340 11.52 19.60 -18.23
N GLU A 341 11.58 20.72 -18.93
CA GLU A 341 10.98 20.88 -20.24
C GLU A 341 11.93 20.41 -21.35
N PRO A 342 11.42 19.83 -22.46
CA PRO A 342 12.25 19.47 -23.60
C PRO A 342 13.01 20.70 -24.13
N GLY A 343 14.35 20.68 -24.05
CA GLY A 343 15.21 21.75 -24.56
C GLY A 343 16.12 22.44 -23.53
N ASP A 344 16.06 22.08 -22.24
CA ASP A 344 17.08 22.54 -21.27
C ASP A 344 18.46 21.96 -21.63
N SER A 345 19.36 22.79 -22.13
CA SER A 345 20.60 22.32 -22.74
C SER A 345 21.62 21.81 -21.73
N ALA A 346 21.69 22.38 -20.52
CA ALA A 346 22.74 22.02 -19.56
C ALA A 346 22.47 20.65 -18.92
N LEU A 347 21.25 20.46 -18.41
CA LEU A 347 20.85 19.21 -17.76
C LEU A 347 20.78 18.05 -18.77
N THR A 348 20.22 18.30 -19.96
CA THR A 348 20.15 17.30 -21.02
C THR A 348 21.56 16.88 -21.48
N THR A 349 22.51 17.81 -21.55
CA THR A 349 23.90 17.50 -21.92
C THR A 349 24.57 16.65 -20.84
N ALA A 350 24.44 17.00 -19.56
CA ALA A 350 25.01 16.21 -18.47
C ALA A 350 24.42 14.79 -18.41
N LEU A 351 23.10 14.66 -18.60
CA LEU A 351 22.44 13.36 -18.69
C LEU A 351 22.92 12.52 -19.88
N ALA A 352 23.10 13.14 -21.04
CA ALA A 352 23.64 12.45 -22.21
C ALA A 352 25.09 11.96 -21.97
N GLN A 353 25.92 12.75 -21.28
CA GLN A 353 27.28 12.34 -20.88
C GLN A 353 27.25 11.13 -19.94
N VAL A 354 26.45 11.17 -18.86
CA VAL A 354 26.28 10.04 -17.94
C VAL A 354 25.78 8.80 -18.68
N ARG A 355 24.78 8.95 -19.56
CA ARG A 355 24.26 7.86 -20.39
C ARG A 355 25.35 7.23 -21.24
N ASP A 356 26.08 8.03 -22.02
CA ASP A 356 27.05 7.51 -22.99
C ASP A 356 28.23 6.81 -22.29
N LEU A 357 28.74 7.40 -21.20
CA LEU A 357 29.82 6.80 -20.39
C LEU A 357 29.36 5.54 -19.64
N ALA A 358 28.13 5.53 -19.10
CA ALA A 358 27.58 4.34 -18.46
C ALA A 358 27.42 3.20 -19.48
N ARG A 359 26.96 3.47 -20.70
CA ARG A 359 26.87 2.48 -21.79
C ARG A 359 28.22 1.90 -22.16
N ASP A 360 29.24 2.76 -22.24
CA ASP A 360 30.60 2.34 -22.57
C ASP A 360 31.16 1.45 -21.46
N GLY A 361 30.98 1.83 -20.19
CA GLY A 361 31.36 1.00 -19.05
C GLY A 361 30.62 -0.34 -19.00
N VAL A 362 29.31 -0.40 -19.26
CA VAL A 362 28.56 -1.68 -19.39
C VAL A 362 29.21 -2.58 -20.44
N SER A 363 29.55 -1.99 -21.59
CA SER A 363 30.14 -2.72 -22.72
C SER A 363 31.52 -3.29 -22.39
N GLN A 364 32.30 -2.63 -21.53
CA GLN A 364 33.58 -3.14 -21.05
C GLN A 364 33.40 -4.27 -20.04
N LEU A 365 32.51 -4.08 -19.06
CA LEU A 365 32.22 -5.08 -18.04
C LEU A 365 31.68 -6.38 -18.66
N GLY A 366 31.02 -6.32 -19.82
CA GLY A 366 30.57 -7.49 -20.59
C GLY A 366 31.70 -8.34 -21.20
N LYS A 367 32.93 -7.83 -21.33
CA LYS A 367 34.03 -8.50 -22.08
C LYS A 367 34.98 -9.37 -21.23
N GLY A 368 34.87 -9.36 -19.91
CA GLY A 368 35.77 -10.08 -18.98
C GLY A 368 35.65 -11.62 -18.98
N LYS A 369 36.77 -12.28 -18.62
CA LYS A 369 36.93 -13.75 -18.56
C LYS A 369 36.31 -14.38 -17.30
N GLU A 370 35.85 -15.62 -17.43
CA GLU A 370 35.11 -16.36 -16.40
C GLU A 370 35.98 -16.81 -15.21
N GLY A 371 35.62 -16.35 -14.00
CA GLY A 371 36.07 -16.88 -12.72
C GLY A 371 34.97 -16.67 -11.67
N ARG A 372 34.44 -17.74 -11.05
CA ARG A 372 33.13 -17.78 -10.38
C ARG A 372 32.78 -16.59 -9.46
N GLU A 373 33.71 -16.14 -8.63
CA GLU A 373 33.45 -15.07 -7.63
C GLU A 373 33.62 -13.67 -8.22
N ALA A 374 34.76 -13.41 -8.89
CA ALA A 374 35.01 -12.17 -9.62
C ALA A 374 33.97 -11.92 -10.74
N ASP A 375 33.42 -12.99 -11.32
CA ASP A 375 32.34 -12.92 -12.32
C ASP A 375 31.01 -12.46 -11.72
N ASN A 376 30.69 -12.85 -10.48
CA ASN A 376 29.47 -12.40 -9.81
C ASN A 376 29.53 -10.92 -9.41
N GLU A 377 30.66 -10.46 -8.87
CA GLU A 377 30.85 -9.05 -8.52
C GLU A 377 30.82 -8.14 -9.75
N ARG A 378 31.51 -8.56 -10.82
CA ARG A 378 31.50 -7.88 -12.11
C ARG A 378 30.10 -7.81 -12.71
N ARG A 379 29.34 -8.92 -12.75
CA ARG A 379 27.96 -8.94 -13.26
C ARG A 379 27.04 -8.03 -12.47
N GLN A 380 27.22 -7.94 -11.15
CA GLN A 380 26.42 -7.02 -10.35
C GLN A 380 26.82 -5.56 -10.61
N ALA A 381 28.12 -5.25 -10.69
CA ALA A 381 28.58 -3.92 -11.05
C ALA A 381 28.04 -3.51 -12.44
N GLN A 382 28.06 -4.45 -13.39
CA GLN A 382 27.47 -4.29 -14.72
C GLN A 382 25.97 -4.02 -14.65
N ALA A 383 25.22 -4.76 -13.83
CA ALA A 383 23.78 -4.55 -13.66
C ALA A 383 23.47 -3.17 -13.04
N THR A 384 24.22 -2.73 -12.03
CA THR A 384 24.04 -1.39 -11.45
C THR A 384 24.41 -0.27 -12.42
N LEU A 385 25.40 -0.49 -13.28
CA LEU A 385 25.79 0.46 -14.31
C LEU A 385 24.80 0.50 -15.48
N GLN A 386 24.23 -0.66 -15.83
CA GLN A 386 23.14 -0.78 -16.78
C GLN A 386 21.90 -0.01 -16.30
N GLU A 387 21.56 -0.10 -15.01
CA GLU A 387 20.47 0.69 -14.42
C GLU A 387 20.74 2.20 -14.55
N VAL A 388 21.97 2.66 -14.26
CA VAL A 388 22.34 4.08 -14.46
C VAL A 388 22.20 4.49 -15.93
N PHE A 389 22.65 3.65 -16.87
CA PHE A 389 22.52 3.90 -18.30
C PHE A 389 21.05 4.05 -18.73
N GLU A 390 20.18 3.10 -18.38
CA GLU A 390 18.76 3.09 -18.75
C GLU A 390 18.01 4.30 -18.15
N VAL A 391 18.30 4.62 -16.89
CA VAL A 391 17.70 5.78 -16.22
C VAL A 391 18.18 7.08 -16.88
N ALA A 392 19.48 7.21 -17.16
CA ALA A 392 20.01 8.39 -17.82
C ALA A 392 19.48 8.53 -19.26
N GLU A 393 19.31 7.43 -20.00
CA GLU A 393 18.69 7.42 -21.33
C GLU A 393 17.24 7.92 -21.30
N ARG A 394 16.42 7.35 -20.40
CA ARG A 394 15.03 7.76 -20.21
C ARG A 394 14.91 9.24 -19.82
N MET A 395 15.81 9.74 -18.98
CA MET A 395 15.81 11.14 -18.53
C MET A 395 16.36 12.10 -19.59
N ALA A 396 17.33 11.68 -20.41
CA ALA A 396 17.93 12.50 -21.47
C ALA A 396 16.99 12.68 -22.67
N SER A 397 16.08 11.73 -22.91
CA SER A 397 15.11 11.78 -23.99
C SER A 397 13.75 11.25 -23.52
N PRO A 398 13.04 12.00 -22.65
CA PRO A 398 11.77 11.55 -22.12
C PRO A 398 10.72 11.46 -23.23
N THR A 399 9.93 10.38 -23.21
CA THR A 399 8.78 10.23 -24.10
C THR A 399 7.65 11.20 -23.70
N GLU A 400 6.63 11.39 -24.55
CA GLU A 400 5.45 12.19 -24.19
C GLU A 400 4.74 11.67 -22.91
N GLY A 401 4.87 10.37 -22.63
CA GLY A 401 4.34 9.72 -21.45
C GLY A 401 5.22 9.81 -20.22
N ASP A 402 6.41 10.41 -20.29
CA ASP A 402 7.33 10.55 -19.15
C ASP A 402 7.35 11.98 -18.62
N VAL A 403 7.39 12.10 -17.30
CA VAL A 403 7.55 13.36 -16.59
C VAL A 403 8.86 13.32 -15.84
N VAL A 404 9.79 14.22 -16.18
CA VAL A 404 11.09 14.37 -15.50
C VAL A 404 11.08 15.68 -14.72
N TRP A 405 11.60 15.68 -13.49
CA TRP A 405 11.67 16.86 -12.64
C TRP A 405 12.83 16.81 -11.64
N VAL A 406 13.22 17.97 -11.14
CA VAL A 406 14.26 18.12 -10.12
C VAL A 406 13.60 18.25 -8.74
N ILE A 407 14.16 17.56 -7.75
CA ILE A 407 13.82 17.79 -6.34
C ILE A 407 15.08 18.10 -5.53
N ASP A 408 14.89 18.76 -4.39
CA ASP A 408 15.94 18.99 -3.41
C ASP A 408 15.68 18.14 -2.16
N ARG A 409 16.72 17.50 -1.65
CA ARG A 409 16.69 16.72 -0.41
C ARG A 409 17.68 17.31 0.57
N ASP A 410 17.19 17.72 1.75
CA ASP A 410 17.95 18.41 2.80
C ASP A 410 19.35 17.85 3.11
N ARG A 411 19.57 16.53 2.94
CA ARG A 411 20.84 15.85 3.26
C ARG A 411 21.62 15.32 2.06
N SER A 412 20.97 15.08 0.93
CA SER A 412 21.59 14.45 -0.25
C SER A 412 21.71 15.39 -1.45
N GLY A 413 21.29 16.66 -1.28
CA GLY A 413 21.27 17.64 -2.35
C GLY A 413 20.19 17.34 -3.39
N ARG A 414 20.36 17.92 -4.57
CA ARG A 414 19.39 17.81 -5.66
C ARG A 414 19.52 16.49 -6.41
N GLU A 415 18.38 15.95 -6.82
CA GLU A 415 18.27 14.73 -7.63
C GLU A 415 17.21 14.89 -8.72
N LEU A 416 17.34 14.07 -9.78
CA LEU A 416 16.31 13.93 -10.80
C LEU A 416 15.37 12.79 -10.48
N ARG A 417 14.11 12.99 -10.83
CA ARG A 417 13.08 11.96 -10.85
C ARG A 417 12.42 11.89 -12.20
N ALA A 418 12.10 10.67 -12.63
CA ALA A 418 11.32 10.40 -13.83
C ALA A 418 10.19 9.44 -13.46
N ALA A 419 8.96 9.76 -13.84
CA ALA A 419 7.81 8.89 -13.61
C ALA A 419 6.87 8.91 -14.82
N PRO A 420 6.18 7.79 -15.11
CA PRO A 420 5.21 7.76 -16.18
C PRO A 420 3.98 8.60 -15.81
N LEU A 421 3.46 9.33 -16.78
CA LEU A 421 2.24 10.13 -16.67
C LEU A 421 1.04 9.26 -16.30
N SER A 422 0.98 8.07 -16.91
CA SER A 422 -0.02 7.02 -16.66
C SER A 422 0.64 5.65 -16.55
N VAL A 423 0.15 4.82 -15.64
CA VAL A 423 0.57 3.41 -15.48
C VAL A 423 -0.47 2.42 -16.00
N ALA A 424 -1.53 2.89 -16.67
CA ALA A 424 -2.62 2.02 -17.13
C ALA A 424 -2.12 0.91 -18.08
N GLY A 425 -1.25 1.23 -19.04
CA GLY A 425 -0.68 0.24 -19.95
C GLY A 425 0.22 -0.78 -19.25
N LEU A 426 1.00 -0.31 -18.28
CA LEU A 426 1.85 -1.15 -17.44
C LEU A 426 1.02 -2.13 -16.62
N MET A 427 -0.02 -1.64 -15.93
CA MET A 427 -0.92 -2.48 -15.14
C MET A 427 -1.63 -3.53 -16.01
N ARG A 428 -2.03 -3.11 -17.22
CA ARG A 428 -2.64 -4.01 -18.20
C ARG A 428 -1.73 -5.17 -18.59
N GLY A 429 -0.47 -4.89 -18.90
CA GLY A 429 0.49 -5.93 -19.31
C GLY A 429 0.98 -6.83 -18.18
N SER A 430 1.08 -6.31 -16.95
CA SER A 430 1.80 -6.99 -15.85
C SER A 430 0.91 -7.49 -14.70
N ILE A 431 -0.18 -6.78 -14.37
CA ILE A 431 -1.09 -7.12 -13.27
C ILE A 431 -2.35 -7.82 -13.80
N LEU A 432 -2.94 -7.30 -14.87
CA LEU A 432 -4.19 -7.82 -15.43
C LEU A 432 -3.99 -9.05 -16.33
N SER A 433 -2.82 -9.19 -16.96
CA SER A 433 -2.57 -10.28 -17.91
C SER A 433 -2.45 -11.64 -17.22
N GLY A 434 -3.18 -12.63 -17.76
CA GLY A 434 -3.04 -14.05 -17.41
C GLY A 434 -3.73 -14.50 -16.11
N ARG A 435 -4.41 -13.61 -15.38
CA ARG A 435 -5.00 -13.91 -14.06
C ARG A 435 -6.29 -13.15 -13.78
N THR A 436 -7.11 -13.64 -12.86
CA THR A 436 -8.30 -12.91 -12.36
C THR A 436 -7.87 -11.81 -11.40
N VAL A 437 -8.46 -10.62 -11.49
CA VAL A 437 -8.13 -9.49 -10.59
C VAL A 437 -9.39 -8.88 -10.01
N ILE A 438 -9.47 -8.86 -8.69
CA ILE A 438 -10.59 -8.30 -7.92
C ILE A 438 -10.11 -7.02 -7.24
N PHE A 439 -10.65 -5.88 -7.65
CA PHE A 439 -10.41 -4.58 -7.06
C PHE A 439 -11.53 -4.27 -6.06
N THR A 440 -11.19 -4.03 -4.80
CA THR A 440 -12.14 -3.63 -3.76
C THR A 440 -11.66 -2.38 -3.04
N SER A 441 -12.59 -1.48 -2.72
CA SER A 441 -12.30 -0.25 -1.97
C SER A 441 -13.61 0.40 -1.52
N ALA A 442 -13.56 1.24 -0.48
CA ALA A 442 -14.74 1.98 -0.04
C ALA A 442 -15.15 3.12 -0.98
N THR A 443 -14.25 3.54 -1.86
CA THR A 443 -14.34 4.83 -2.57
C THR A 443 -13.84 4.72 -4.01
N LEU A 444 -14.38 3.80 -4.80
CA LEU A 444 -14.04 3.65 -6.23
C LEU A 444 -14.85 4.58 -7.15
N LYS A 445 -16.08 4.94 -6.75
CA LYS A 445 -17.04 5.72 -7.56
C LYS A 445 -16.90 7.24 -7.37
N VAL A 446 -15.75 7.73 -6.88
CA VAL A 446 -15.55 9.18 -6.67
C VAL A 446 -15.72 9.90 -8.02
N GLY A 447 -16.73 10.78 -8.11
CA GLY A 447 -17.07 11.49 -9.34
C GLY A 447 -18.11 10.81 -10.25
N GLY A 448 -18.83 9.80 -9.77
CA GLY A 448 -20.13 9.37 -10.32
C GLY A 448 -20.19 7.98 -10.98
N GLY A 449 -19.06 7.34 -11.28
CA GLY A 449 -19.04 6.01 -11.93
C GLY A 449 -17.67 5.32 -11.88
N PHE A 450 -17.62 4.03 -12.25
CA PHE A 450 -16.39 3.22 -12.22
C PHE A 450 -15.47 3.42 -13.43
N THR A 451 -15.99 3.93 -14.56
CA THR A 451 -15.25 3.98 -15.83
C THR A 451 -13.91 4.72 -15.73
N LYS A 452 -13.86 5.84 -14.98
CA LYS A 452 -12.62 6.62 -14.82
C LYS A 452 -11.55 5.86 -14.04
N VAL A 453 -11.92 5.22 -12.93
CA VAL A 453 -10.98 4.45 -12.10
C VAL A 453 -10.57 3.16 -12.81
N ALA A 454 -11.50 2.50 -13.51
CA ALA A 454 -11.21 1.34 -14.36
C ALA A 454 -10.15 1.67 -15.43
N GLY A 455 -10.31 2.81 -16.11
CA GLY A 455 -9.33 3.31 -17.10
C GLY A 455 -7.94 3.52 -16.51
N SER A 456 -7.84 4.05 -15.28
CA SER A 456 -6.55 4.20 -14.59
C SER A 456 -5.89 2.87 -14.20
N PHE A 457 -6.68 1.81 -14.03
CA PHE A 457 -6.19 0.46 -13.77
C PHE A 457 -5.81 -0.30 -15.06
N GLY A 458 -6.06 0.27 -16.24
CA GLY A 458 -5.78 -0.37 -17.53
C GLY A 458 -6.95 -1.17 -18.13
N LEU A 459 -8.15 -1.08 -17.54
CA LEU A 459 -9.37 -1.68 -18.07
C LEU A 459 -10.02 -0.75 -19.09
N ARG A 460 -10.51 -1.30 -20.21
CA ARG A 460 -11.16 -0.51 -21.27
C ARG A 460 -12.68 -0.59 -21.15
N ALA A 461 -13.38 0.50 -21.44
CA ALA A 461 -14.85 0.52 -21.39
C ALA A 461 -15.51 -0.50 -22.33
N SER A 462 -14.87 -0.81 -23.46
CA SER A 462 -15.34 -1.84 -24.41
C SER A 462 -15.27 -3.28 -23.87
N GLU A 463 -14.55 -3.50 -22.78
CA GLU A 463 -14.37 -4.81 -22.14
C GLU A 463 -15.31 -4.98 -20.92
N GLN A 464 -16.14 -3.97 -20.65
CA GLN A 464 -17.07 -4.01 -19.55
C GLN A 464 -18.27 -4.89 -19.89
N VAL A 465 -18.54 -5.88 -19.06
CA VAL A 465 -19.76 -6.69 -19.10
C VAL A 465 -20.79 -6.02 -18.20
N GLU A 466 -22.02 -5.86 -18.67
CA GLU A 466 -23.11 -5.29 -17.85
C GLU A 466 -23.82 -6.41 -17.07
N ASP A 467 -24.15 -6.13 -15.80
CA ASP A 467 -25.00 -7.03 -15.02
C ASP A 467 -26.43 -6.99 -15.59
N THR A 468 -26.90 -8.14 -16.09
CA THR A 468 -28.24 -8.32 -16.65
C THR A 468 -29.38 -8.12 -15.64
N GLU A 469 -29.06 -7.91 -14.36
CA GLU A 469 -30.06 -7.82 -13.28
C GLU A 469 -30.41 -6.39 -12.81
N GLN A 470 -29.66 -5.34 -13.17
CA GLN A 470 -29.88 -4.00 -12.57
C GLN A 470 -30.41 -2.91 -13.50
N ASN A 471 -30.27 -3.03 -14.82
CA ASN A 471 -30.91 -2.11 -15.77
C ASN A 471 -31.51 -2.95 -16.89
N GLY A 472 -32.80 -2.80 -17.17
CA GLY A 472 -33.54 -3.56 -18.17
C GLY A 472 -33.15 -3.28 -19.64
N ASP A 473 -31.88 -2.99 -19.90
CA ASP A 473 -31.29 -2.87 -21.23
C ASP A 473 -30.22 -3.95 -21.40
N LYS A 474 -30.25 -4.66 -22.53
CA LYS A 474 -29.35 -5.80 -22.77
C LYS A 474 -28.02 -5.28 -23.29
N GLY A 475 -27.06 -5.04 -22.40
CA GLY A 475 -25.65 -4.99 -22.76
C GLY A 475 -25.15 -6.34 -23.31
N PRO A 476 -24.02 -6.35 -24.05
CA PRO A 476 -23.48 -7.57 -24.63
C PRO A 476 -23.05 -8.56 -23.54
N SER A 477 -23.43 -9.82 -23.71
CA SER A 477 -22.98 -10.96 -22.90
C SER A 477 -21.48 -11.21 -23.04
N ALA A 478 -20.88 -11.91 -22.06
CA ALA A 478 -19.46 -12.30 -22.13
C ALA A 478 -19.10 -13.01 -23.45
N ASP A 479 -20.01 -13.84 -23.97
CA ASP A 479 -19.84 -14.51 -25.27
C ASP A 479 -19.91 -13.53 -26.47
N GLU A 480 -20.68 -12.45 -26.37
CA GLU A 480 -20.77 -11.40 -27.40
C GLU A 480 -19.54 -10.49 -27.39
N VAL A 481 -19.01 -10.13 -26.21
CA VAL A 481 -17.73 -9.41 -26.07
C VAL A 481 -16.56 -10.25 -26.59
N MET A 482 -16.60 -11.57 -26.42
CA MET A 482 -15.58 -12.50 -26.89
C MET A 482 -15.73 -12.91 -28.37
N GLY A 483 -16.94 -12.78 -28.95
CA GLY A 483 -17.29 -13.27 -30.29
C GLY A 483 -17.03 -12.29 -31.44
N GLU A 484 -17.05 -10.97 -31.19
CA GLU A 484 -16.80 -9.96 -32.23
C GLU A 484 -15.31 -9.68 -32.43
N GLY A 485 -14.58 -10.58 -33.10
CA GLY A 485 -13.27 -10.30 -33.72
C GLY A 485 -12.29 -9.47 -32.87
N PHE A 486 -12.24 -9.73 -31.56
CA PHE A 486 -11.77 -8.79 -30.56
C PHE A 486 -10.25 -8.87 -30.37
N THR A 487 -9.57 -7.73 -30.48
CA THR A 487 -8.10 -7.60 -30.31
C THR A 487 -7.60 -7.93 -28.89
N ALA A 488 -8.48 -8.10 -27.89
CA ALA A 488 -8.08 -8.52 -26.54
C ALA A 488 -7.50 -9.94 -26.49
N ALA A 489 -7.83 -10.81 -27.46
CA ALA A 489 -7.20 -12.13 -27.59
C ALA A 489 -5.68 -12.04 -27.85
N MET A 490 -5.16 -10.89 -28.30
CA MET A 490 -3.71 -10.69 -28.48
C MET A 490 -2.98 -10.26 -27.19
N GLU A 491 -3.68 -9.70 -26.18
CA GLU A 491 -3.08 -9.19 -24.93
C GLU A 491 -3.39 -10.04 -23.68
N GLY A 492 -4.33 -11.00 -23.78
CA GLY A 492 -4.63 -11.94 -22.69
C GLY A 492 -5.30 -11.32 -21.46
N VAL A 493 -5.98 -10.18 -21.63
CA VAL A 493 -6.72 -9.46 -20.57
C VAL A 493 -8.18 -9.91 -20.57
N LEU A 494 -8.72 -10.17 -19.38
CA LEU A 494 -10.07 -10.72 -19.19
C LEU A 494 -11.13 -9.59 -19.23
N PRO A 495 -12.40 -9.90 -19.57
CA PRO A 495 -13.50 -8.94 -19.43
C PRO A 495 -13.68 -8.52 -17.96
N TRP A 496 -14.38 -7.41 -17.72
CA TRP A 496 -14.56 -6.89 -16.35
C TRP A 496 -15.97 -6.44 -16.03
N ARG A 497 -16.34 -6.55 -14.75
CA ARG A 497 -17.61 -6.05 -14.18
C ARG A 497 -17.38 -5.09 -13.04
N ALA A 498 -18.37 -4.25 -12.74
CA ALA A 498 -18.31 -3.36 -11.60
C ALA A 498 -19.66 -3.17 -10.92
N PHE A 499 -19.65 -3.13 -9.58
CA PHE A 499 -20.85 -2.96 -8.77
C PHE A 499 -20.56 -2.24 -7.46
N ASP A 500 -21.57 -1.57 -6.91
CA ASP A 500 -21.52 -0.88 -5.62
C ASP A 500 -22.46 -1.57 -4.64
N VAL A 501 -21.92 -2.13 -3.56
CA VAL A 501 -22.73 -2.80 -2.54
C VAL A 501 -23.25 -1.85 -1.47
N GLY A 502 -22.88 -0.57 -1.52
CA GLY A 502 -23.27 0.44 -0.55
C GLY A 502 -22.61 0.28 0.82
N SER A 503 -23.10 1.03 1.80
CA SER A 503 -22.73 0.94 3.22
C SER A 503 -23.94 0.50 4.03
N PRO A 504 -23.76 -0.28 5.12
CA PRO A 504 -24.85 -0.63 6.02
C PRO A 504 -25.29 0.51 6.95
N PHE A 505 -24.61 1.65 6.95
CA PHE A 505 -24.82 2.73 7.91
C PHE A 505 -25.85 3.76 7.47
N ASP A 506 -26.61 4.29 8.42
CA ASP A 506 -27.48 5.43 8.24
C ASP A 506 -26.74 6.71 8.67
N TYR A 507 -25.83 7.17 7.81
CA TYR A 507 -25.02 8.36 8.07
C TYR A 507 -25.83 9.60 8.45
N SER A 508 -27.07 9.73 7.97
CA SER A 508 -27.93 10.88 8.25
C SER A 508 -28.37 10.94 9.72
N ARG A 509 -28.49 9.77 10.37
CA ARG A 509 -28.82 9.63 11.80
C ARG A 509 -27.58 9.42 12.67
N GLN A 510 -26.48 8.99 12.08
CA GLN A 510 -25.26 8.63 12.80
C GLN A 510 -24.24 9.76 12.90
N GLY A 511 -24.10 10.56 11.84
CA GLY A 511 -23.02 11.52 11.71
C GLY A 511 -23.50 12.96 11.61
N ILE A 512 -22.70 13.85 12.16
CA ILE A 512 -22.79 15.30 11.95
C ILE A 512 -21.60 15.74 11.09
N LEU A 513 -21.87 16.53 10.05
CA LEU A 513 -20.84 17.21 9.27
C LEU A 513 -20.82 18.69 9.64
N TYR A 514 -19.82 19.10 10.41
CA TYR A 514 -19.56 20.50 10.70
C TYR A 514 -18.61 21.08 9.64
N LEU A 515 -19.04 22.16 8.98
CA LEU A 515 -18.25 22.88 7.98
C LEU A 515 -17.98 24.29 8.48
N ALA A 516 -16.74 24.56 8.88
CA ALA A 516 -16.38 25.83 9.52
C ALA A 516 -16.32 26.97 8.48
N ARG A 517 -17.47 27.61 8.26
CA ARG A 517 -17.63 28.64 7.22
C ARG A 517 -16.93 29.95 7.57
N ASP A 518 -16.90 30.28 8.86
CA ASP A 518 -16.49 31.59 9.37
C ASP A 518 -15.02 31.64 9.81
N LEU A 519 -14.29 30.51 9.72
CA LEU A 519 -12.86 30.45 9.99
C LEU A 519 -12.03 31.14 8.88
N PRO A 520 -10.82 31.61 9.21
CA PRO A 520 -9.91 32.18 8.21
C PRO A 520 -9.53 31.13 7.15
N ARG A 521 -9.32 31.60 5.91
CA ARG A 521 -8.85 30.72 4.83
C ARG A 521 -7.44 30.23 5.11
N PRO A 522 -7.10 28.98 4.80
CA PRO A 522 -5.75 28.46 4.97
C PRO A 522 -4.71 29.31 4.23
N GLY A 523 -3.76 29.88 4.97
CA GLY A 523 -2.63 30.66 4.45
C GLY A 523 -1.33 29.86 4.34
N ARG A 524 -0.27 30.53 3.91
CA ARG A 524 1.10 30.00 3.91
C ARG A 524 1.80 30.10 5.28
N GLU A 525 1.34 31.02 6.12
CA GLU A 525 1.92 31.30 7.44
C GLU A 525 1.24 30.46 8.53
N GLY A 526 1.76 29.25 8.76
CA GLY A 526 1.36 28.41 9.89
C GLY A 526 -0.13 28.03 9.94
N THR A 527 -0.57 27.55 11.10
CA THR A 527 -1.99 27.36 11.42
C THR A 527 -2.47 28.59 12.18
N ASP A 528 -3.56 29.20 11.72
CA ASP A 528 -4.12 30.41 12.34
C ASP A 528 -4.58 30.12 13.79
N PRO A 529 -4.30 31.01 14.76
CA PRO A 529 -4.73 30.84 16.15
C PRO A 529 -6.23 30.60 16.32
N ALA A 530 -7.09 31.18 15.47
CA ALA A 530 -8.53 30.95 15.51
C ALA A 530 -8.88 29.50 15.16
N VAL A 531 -8.14 28.88 14.24
CA VAL A 531 -8.31 27.46 13.90
C VAL A 531 -7.84 26.57 15.05
N LEU A 532 -6.72 26.92 15.71
CA LEU A 532 -6.23 26.19 16.88
C LEU A 532 -7.22 26.25 18.06
N ALA A 533 -7.79 27.43 18.32
CA ALA A 533 -8.83 27.62 19.33
C ALA A 533 -10.09 26.81 19.01
N GLU A 534 -10.54 26.78 17.75
CA GLU A 534 -11.67 25.94 17.32
C GLU A 534 -11.37 24.45 17.54
N ILE A 535 -10.16 23.99 17.19
CA ILE A 535 -9.73 22.60 17.42
C ILE A 535 -9.81 22.27 18.91
N ALA A 536 -9.23 23.09 19.79
CA ALA A 536 -9.29 22.86 21.23
C ALA A 536 -10.73 22.85 21.74
N GLN A 537 -11.59 23.75 21.28
CA GLN A 537 -13.00 23.80 21.68
C GLN A 537 -13.75 22.53 21.28
N LEU A 538 -13.53 22.02 20.06
CA LEU A 538 -14.16 20.79 19.59
C LEU A 538 -13.64 19.55 20.32
N VAL A 539 -12.32 19.45 20.56
CA VAL A 539 -11.71 18.35 21.33
C VAL A 539 -12.24 18.33 22.77
N TRP A 540 -12.32 19.50 23.41
CA TRP A 540 -12.93 19.64 24.73
C TRP A 540 -14.39 19.19 24.73
N ALA A 541 -15.18 19.64 23.76
CA ALA A 541 -16.60 19.28 23.65
C ALA A 541 -16.83 17.78 23.40
N ALA A 542 -15.88 17.13 22.72
CA ALA A 542 -15.89 15.68 22.50
C ALA A 542 -15.38 14.88 23.71
N GLY A 543 -14.76 15.53 24.70
CA GLY A 543 -14.12 14.88 25.85
C GLY A 543 -12.85 14.11 25.47
N GLY A 544 -12.13 14.57 24.43
CA GLY A 544 -11.11 13.75 23.75
C GLY A 544 -11.71 12.96 22.60
N HIS A 545 -11.47 11.65 22.52
CA HIS A 545 -12.05 10.76 21.49
C HIS A 545 -11.87 11.28 20.05
N THR A 546 -10.76 11.97 19.79
CA THR A 546 -10.58 12.77 18.58
C THR A 546 -9.48 12.20 17.70
N LEU A 547 -9.80 11.98 16.43
CA LEU A 547 -8.84 11.73 15.38
C LEU A 547 -8.59 13.03 14.58
N GLY A 548 -7.40 13.61 14.76
CA GLY A 548 -6.97 14.83 14.08
C GLY A 548 -6.19 14.53 12.81
N LEU A 549 -6.78 14.88 11.66
CA LEU A 549 -6.28 14.61 10.31
C LEU A 549 -5.77 15.90 9.66
N PHE A 550 -4.46 16.11 9.72
CA PHE A 550 -3.82 17.37 9.32
C PHE A 550 -3.12 17.28 7.96
N SER A 551 -3.12 18.38 7.21
CA SER A 551 -2.48 18.44 5.89
C SER A 551 -0.95 18.46 5.93
N SER A 552 -0.33 18.69 7.10
CA SER A 552 1.12 18.73 7.27
C SER A 552 1.55 18.40 8.69
N GLN A 553 2.77 17.89 8.85
CA GLN A 553 3.33 17.57 10.17
C GLN A 553 3.41 18.81 11.07
N ARG A 554 3.78 19.97 10.50
CA ARG A 554 3.84 21.24 11.24
C ARG A 554 2.47 21.64 11.80
N ALA A 555 1.40 21.43 11.02
CA ALA A 555 0.05 21.73 11.47
C ALA A 555 -0.42 20.78 12.58
N ALA A 556 -0.13 19.47 12.44
CA ALA A 556 -0.42 18.48 13.47
C ALA A 556 0.30 18.80 14.78
N GLN A 557 1.58 19.15 14.70
CA GLN A 557 2.40 19.51 15.85
C GLN A 557 1.88 20.78 16.54
N ALA A 558 1.62 21.85 15.78
CA ALA A 558 1.08 23.09 16.35
C ALA A 558 -0.29 22.88 17.04
N ALA A 559 -1.15 22.05 16.45
CA ALA A 559 -2.43 21.70 17.05
C ALA A 559 -2.26 20.84 18.32
N ALA A 560 -1.40 19.82 18.29
CA ALA A 560 -1.15 18.97 19.45
C ALA A 560 -0.56 19.76 20.62
N GLU A 561 0.44 20.62 20.36
CA GLU A 561 1.05 21.49 21.37
C GLU A 561 0.02 22.44 21.99
N TYR A 562 -0.79 23.10 21.15
CA TYR A 562 -1.84 24.01 21.61
C TYR A 562 -2.90 23.30 22.45
N VAL A 563 -3.39 22.14 22.00
CA VAL A 563 -4.40 21.36 22.74
C VAL A 563 -3.84 20.82 24.06
N ARG A 564 -2.60 20.31 24.09
CA ARG A 564 -1.94 19.86 25.33
C ARG A 564 -1.79 21.00 26.34
N GLN A 565 -1.56 22.22 25.86
CA GLN A 565 -1.45 23.40 26.72
C GLN A 565 -2.81 23.84 27.28
N GLU A 566 -3.85 23.92 26.44
CA GLU A 566 -5.17 24.41 26.85
C GLU A 566 -6.01 23.35 27.59
N LEU A 567 -5.81 22.07 27.28
CA LEU A 567 -6.53 20.92 27.83
C LEU A 567 -5.57 19.90 28.47
N PRO A 568 -4.82 20.26 29.53
CA PRO A 568 -3.80 19.39 30.13
C PRO A 568 -4.35 18.12 30.78
N ALA A 569 -5.67 18.04 30.98
CA ALA A 569 -6.35 16.86 31.51
C ALA A 569 -6.65 15.79 30.43
N LEU A 570 -6.55 16.13 29.14
CA LEU A 570 -6.80 15.21 28.03
C LEU A 570 -5.48 14.80 27.39
N GLU A 571 -5.33 13.51 27.14
CA GLU A 571 -4.16 13.00 26.45
C GLU A 571 -4.27 13.21 24.93
N VAL A 572 -3.20 13.71 24.34
CA VAL A 572 -3.09 13.91 22.89
C VAL A 572 -1.81 13.24 22.42
N LEU A 573 -1.94 12.19 21.62
CA LEU A 573 -0.87 11.50 20.93
C LEU A 573 -0.57 12.21 19.60
N LEU A 574 0.71 12.35 19.26
CA LEU A 574 1.14 12.94 17.99
C LEU A 574 1.96 11.93 17.18
N GLN A 575 1.65 11.83 15.88
CA GLN A 575 2.47 11.08 14.95
C GLN A 575 3.92 11.59 14.97
N GLY A 576 4.86 10.70 15.28
CA GLY A 576 6.27 11.03 15.47
C GLY A 576 6.77 10.72 16.88
N ASP A 577 5.86 10.69 17.87
CA ASP A 577 6.19 10.36 19.27
C ASP A 577 6.53 8.87 19.44
N ALA A 578 5.89 7.99 18.65
CA ALA A 578 6.17 6.55 18.58
C ALA A 578 5.85 5.98 17.19
N HIS A 579 6.08 4.67 17.00
CA HIS A 579 5.66 4.00 15.77
C HIS A 579 4.12 3.98 15.67
N LEU A 580 3.59 4.11 14.44
CA LEU A 580 2.16 4.32 14.24
C LEU A 580 1.27 3.19 14.78
N ALA A 581 1.74 1.94 14.70
CA ALA A 581 1.00 0.78 15.23
C ALA A 581 0.80 0.90 16.76
N GLU A 582 1.81 1.39 17.46
CA GLU A 582 1.75 1.60 18.91
C GLU A 582 0.83 2.77 19.28
N LEU A 583 0.96 3.92 18.60
CA LEU A 583 0.07 5.08 18.80
C LEU A 583 -1.40 4.70 18.59
N THR A 584 -1.68 3.88 17.58
CA THR A 584 -3.02 3.37 17.28
C THR A 584 -3.53 2.47 18.40
N ARG A 585 -2.68 1.56 18.91
CA ARG A 585 -3.03 0.67 20.02
C ARG A 585 -3.35 1.46 21.29
N THR A 586 -2.55 2.46 21.65
CA THR A 586 -2.81 3.33 22.81
C THR A 586 -4.12 4.10 22.63
N PHE A 587 -4.33 4.70 21.45
CA PHE A 587 -5.58 5.40 21.14
C PHE A 587 -6.82 4.50 21.27
N VAL A 588 -6.73 3.23 20.86
CA VAL A 588 -7.83 2.25 21.01
C VAL A 588 -8.01 1.81 22.47
N ALA A 589 -6.92 1.61 23.21
CA ALA A 589 -6.97 1.13 24.59
C ALA A 589 -7.48 2.20 25.57
N GLU A 590 -7.28 3.48 25.27
CA GLU A 590 -7.61 4.61 26.13
C GLU A 590 -8.56 5.58 25.41
N PRO A 591 -9.89 5.35 25.47
CA PRO A 591 -10.85 6.03 24.61
C PRO A 591 -10.87 7.57 24.75
N ALA A 592 -10.59 8.11 25.93
CA ALA A 592 -10.56 9.55 26.17
C ALA A 592 -9.35 10.26 25.50
N THR A 593 -8.40 9.50 24.96
CA THR A 593 -7.21 10.01 24.29
C THR A 593 -7.59 10.57 22.91
N SER A 594 -6.75 11.45 22.36
CA SER A 594 -6.86 11.96 20.99
C SER A 594 -5.59 11.62 20.20
N LEU A 595 -5.72 11.31 18.91
CA LEU A 595 -4.60 10.97 18.03
C LEU A 595 -4.51 11.94 16.86
N PHE A 596 -3.42 12.71 16.80
CA PHE A 596 -3.17 13.72 15.77
C PHE A 596 -2.05 13.30 14.82
N GLY A 597 -2.22 13.56 13.53
CA GLY A 597 -1.19 13.25 12.54
C GLY A 597 -1.58 13.58 11.10
N THR A 598 -0.79 13.09 10.16
CA THR A 598 -0.90 13.44 8.73
C THR A 598 -1.62 12.36 7.93
N LEU A 599 -1.55 12.44 6.59
CA LEU A 599 -2.17 11.53 5.61
C LEU A 599 -2.03 10.03 5.93
N SER A 600 -0.95 9.59 6.58
CA SER A 600 -0.81 8.18 7.00
C SER A 600 -1.88 7.71 7.98
N LEU A 601 -2.45 8.60 8.82
CA LEU A 601 -3.57 8.27 9.70
C LEU A 601 -4.89 8.08 8.94
N TRP A 602 -5.02 8.68 7.75
CA TRP A 602 -6.25 8.63 6.97
C TRP A 602 -6.51 7.22 6.42
N GLN A 603 -5.45 6.41 6.30
CA GLN A 603 -5.47 5.13 5.58
C GLN A 603 -5.21 3.91 6.47
N GLY A 604 -4.52 4.06 7.61
CA GLY A 604 -3.97 2.93 8.37
C GLY A 604 -4.54 2.64 9.75
N VAL A 605 -5.57 3.35 10.22
CA VAL A 605 -6.07 3.22 11.60
C VAL A 605 -7.52 2.76 11.60
N ASP A 606 -7.81 1.59 12.16
CA ASP A 606 -9.18 1.12 12.39
C ASP A 606 -9.53 1.29 13.87
N VAL A 607 -10.48 2.18 14.13
CA VAL A 607 -10.83 2.63 15.48
C VAL A 607 -12.32 2.36 15.68
N PRO A 608 -12.69 1.18 16.20
CA PRO A 608 -14.08 0.80 16.31
C PRO A 608 -14.72 1.39 17.57
N GLY A 609 -16.01 1.71 17.50
CA GLY A 609 -16.83 2.04 18.67
C GLY A 609 -16.59 3.46 19.20
N ASP A 610 -16.73 3.63 20.52
CA ASP A 610 -16.77 4.93 21.18
C ASP A 610 -15.42 5.65 21.23
N THR A 611 -14.33 5.01 20.81
CA THR A 611 -12.99 5.59 20.79
C THR A 611 -12.89 6.82 19.87
N CYS A 612 -13.62 6.85 18.75
CA CYS A 612 -13.55 7.97 17.80
C CYS A 612 -14.92 8.64 17.65
N ARG A 613 -15.13 9.73 18.38
CA ARG A 613 -16.37 10.55 18.34
C ARG A 613 -16.23 11.76 17.44
N LEU A 614 -15.01 12.25 17.25
CA LEU A 614 -14.71 13.45 16.47
C LEU A 614 -13.57 13.17 15.49
N VAL A 615 -13.82 13.44 14.20
CA VAL A 615 -12.77 13.51 13.18
C VAL A 615 -12.59 14.97 12.79
N ILE A 616 -11.39 15.52 12.97
CA ILE A 616 -11.05 16.87 12.55
C ILE A 616 -10.24 16.81 11.26
N ILE A 617 -10.65 17.56 10.25
CA ILE A 617 -9.89 17.78 9.01
C ILE A 617 -9.57 19.27 8.93
N ASP A 618 -8.29 19.61 9.11
CA ASP A 618 -7.86 21.02 9.20
C ASP A 618 -8.01 21.77 7.87
N LYS A 619 -7.67 21.11 6.76
CA LYS A 619 -7.59 21.68 5.41
C LYS A 619 -8.05 20.68 4.36
N ILE A 620 -8.60 21.16 3.25
CA ILE A 620 -8.86 20.29 2.09
C ILE A 620 -7.54 19.72 1.59
N PRO A 621 -7.38 18.38 1.51
CA PRO A 621 -6.12 17.71 1.20
C PRO A 621 -5.84 17.72 -0.30
N PHE A 622 -5.62 18.92 -0.86
CA PHE A 622 -5.14 19.03 -2.22
C PHE A 622 -3.70 18.53 -2.34
N PRO A 623 -3.33 17.93 -3.49
CA PRO A 623 -1.93 17.67 -3.77
C PRO A 623 -1.15 18.99 -3.78
N ARG A 624 0.16 18.91 -3.56
CA ARG A 624 1.01 20.09 -3.56
C ARG A 624 0.93 20.77 -4.94
N PRO A 625 0.64 22.08 -5.03
CA PRO A 625 0.45 22.76 -6.32
C PRO A 625 1.69 22.72 -7.22
N ASP A 626 2.87 22.65 -6.60
CA ASP A 626 4.19 22.58 -7.21
C ASP A 626 4.64 21.14 -7.53
N GLU A 627 3.80 20.13 -7.30
CA GLU A 627 4.13 18.73 -7.60
C GLU A 627 4.14 18.48 -9.12
N PRO A 628 5.31 18.23 -9.75
CA PRO A 628 5.43 18.26 -11.21
C PRO A 628 4.60 17.19 -11.93
N LEU A 629 4.52 15.98 -11.37
CA LEU A 629 3.72 14.90 -11.94
C LEU A 629 2.22 15.21 -11.92
N MET A 630 1.73 15.86 -10.86
CA MET A 630 0.33 16.26 -10.76
C MET A 630 -0.01 17.41 -11.71
N GLN A 631 0.92 18.34 -11.92
CA GLN A 631 0.77 19.39 -12.94
C GLN A 631 0.71 18.79 -14.34
N ALA A 632 1.62 17.86 -14.66
CA ALA A 632 1.64 17.19 -15.97
C ALA A 632 0.33 16.43 -16.24
N ARG A 633 -0.20 15.71 -15.23
CA ARG A 633 -1.51 15.02 -15.34
C ARG A 633 -2.66 16.00 -15.59
N GLN A 634 -2.64 17.18 -14.95
CA GLN A 634 -3.66 18.20 -15.19
C GLN A 634 -3.59 18.77 -16.60
N GLN A 635 -2.39 19.11 -17.07
CA GLN A 635 -2.15 19.62 -18.42
C GLN A 635 -2.58 18.61 -19.48
N GLU A 636 -2.37 17.32 -19.24
CA GLU A 636 -2.77 16.26 -20.17
C GLU A 636 -4.28 16.14 -20.33
N VAL A 637 -5.01 16.28 -19.21
CA VAL A 637 -6.49 16.33 -19.24
C VAL A 637 -6.95 17.59 -20.00
N GLU A 638 -6.30 18.72 -19.80
CA GLU A 638 -6.62 19.99 -20.47
C GLU A 638 -6.36 19.92 -21.98
N ARG A 639 -5.27 19.25 -22.41
CA ARG A 639 -4.98 18.98 -23.82
C ARG A 639 -6.09 18.20 -24.52
N HIS A 640 -6.76 17.32 -23.79
CA HIS A 640 -7.91 16.54 -24.27
C HIS A 640 -9.26 17.26 -24.08
N GLY A 641 -9.25 18.56 -23.76
CA GLY A 641 -10.46 19.39 -23.59
C GLY A 641 -11.19 19.18 -22.26
N GLY A 642 -10.59 18.50 -21.30
CA GLY A 642 -11.13 18.30 -19.96
C GLY A 642 -10.74 19.40 -18.97
N ASN A 643 -11.32 19.36 -17.77
CA ASN A 643 -10.92 20.21 -16.65
C ASN A 643 -9.86 19.49 -15.80
N GLY A 644 -8.59 19.89 -15.94
CA GLY A 644 -7.45 19.26 -15.25
C GLY A 644 -7.60 19.30 -13.73
N PHE A 645 -7.88 20.48 -13.16
CA PHE A 645 -8.08 20.65 -11.73
C PHE A 645 -9.17 19.71 -11.18
N MET A 646 -10.33 19.63 -11.82
CA MET A 646 -11.44 18.79 -11.37
C MET A 646 -11.11 17.30 -11.49
N SER A 647 -10.46 16.90 -12.58
CA SER A 647 -10.21 15.48 -12.89
C SER A 647 -9.05 14.90 -12.08
N VAL A 648 -8.09 15.72 -11.65
CA VAL A 648 -6.89 15.27 -10.93
C VAL A 648 -6.93 15.75 -9.48
N ALA A 649 -6.78 17.05 -9.24
CA ALA A 649 -6.60 17.60 -7.89
C ALA A 649 -7.87 17.50 -7.02
N ALA A 650 -9.04 17.87 -7.56
CA ALA A 650 -10.30 17.80 -6.82
C ALA A 650 -10.75 16.36 -6.58
N THR A 651 -10.56 15.46 -7.54
CA THR A 651 -10.88 14.03 -7.39
C THR A 651 -9.99 13.37 -6.33
N HIS A 652 -8.69 13.70 -6.31
CA HIS A 652 -7.78 13.24 -5.26
C HIS A 652 -8.20 13.76 -3.87
N ALA A 653 -8.50 15.06 -3.77
CA ALA A 653 -8.97 15.63 -2.50
C ALA A 653 -10.30 15.03 -2.04
N ALA A 654 -11.24 14.79 -2.96
CA ALA A 654 -12.52 14.15 -2.66
C ALA A 654 -12.35 12.73 -2.11
N LEU A 655 -11.47 11.94 -2.73
CA LEU A 655 -11.13 10.59 -2.29
C LEU A 655 -10.61 10.58 -0.85
N LEU A 656 -9.61 11.44 -0.57
CA LEU A 656 -9.03 11.54 0.77
C LEU A 656 -10.08 12.00 1.79
N LEU A 657 -10.86 13.06 1.48
CA LEU A 657 -11.93 13.54 2.36
C LEU A 657 -12.94 12.43 2.72
N ALA A 658 -13.37 11.64 1.73
CA ALA A 658 -14.27 10.51 1.94
C ALA A 658 -13.65 9.45 2.87
N GLN A 659 -12.36 9.16 2.71
CA GLN A 659 -11.63 8.22 3.56
C GLN A 659 -11.48 8.72 5.00
N GLY A 660 -11.08 9.99 5.17
CA GLY A 660 -10.96 10.62 6.48
C GLY A 660 -12.30 10.62 7.21
N ALA A 661 -13.37 11.07 6.56
CA ALA A 661 -14.72 11.06 7.12
C ALA A 661 -15.23 9.65 7.41
N GLY A 662 -14.85 8.68 6.58
CA GLY A 662 -15.19 7.26 6.76
C GLY A 662 -14.59 6.63 8.02
N ARG A 663 -13.64 7.28 8.70
CA ARG A 663 -13.09 6.83 9.99
C ARG A 663 -14.04 7.03 11.17
N LEU A 664 -15.05 7.89 11.02
CA LEU A 664 -15.96 8.22 12.11
C LEU A 664 -16.92 7.08 12.47
N ILE A 665 -17.54 6.46 11.46
CA ILE A 665 -18.61 5.48 11.66
C ILE A 665 -18.16 4.11 11.17
N ARG A 666 -18.04 3.16 12.10
CA ARG A 666 -17.58 1.77 11.88
C ARG A 666 -18.58 0.71 12.35
N ARG A 667 -19.53 1.06 13.21
CA ARG A 667 -20.63 0.22 13.67
C ARG A 667 -21.98 0.94 13.48
N THR A 668 -23.06 0.17 13.53
CA THR A 668 -24.44 0.70 13.40
C THR A 668 -24.86 1.56 14.60
N THR A 669 -24.19 1.37 15.73
CA THR A 669 -24.40 2.12 16.97
C THR A 669 -23.60 3.41 17.00
N ASP A 670 -22.48 3.50 16.28
CA ASP A 670 -21.58 4.66 16.34
C ASP A 670 -22.33 5.95 16.03
N ARG A 671 -21.95 7.00 16.75
CA ARG A 671 -22.43 8.37 16.60
C ARG A 671 -21.24 9.32 16.72
N GLY A 672 -21.21 10.37 15.91
CA GLY A 672 -20.10 11.31 15.99
C GLY A 672 -20.17 12.48 15.02
N MET A 673 -19.06 13.23 14.94
CA MET A 673 -18.92 14.40 14.08
C MET A 673 -17.66 14.35 13.22
N VAL A 674 -17.80 14.72 11.95
CA VAL A 674 -16.68 15.14 11.09
C VAL A 674 -16.68 16.67 11.03
N ALA A 675 -15.59 17.29 11.45
CA ALA A 675 -15.38 18.73 11.38
C ALA A 675 -14.37 19.06 10.27
N VAL A 676 -14.81 19.75 9.21
CA VAL A 676 -13.92 20.28 8.17
C VAL A 676 -13.71 21.77 8.43
N LEU A 677 -12.50 22.13 8.82
CA LEU A 677 -12.14 23.48 9.27
C LEU A 677 -11.74 24.43 8.13
N ASP A 678 -11.77 23.93 6.89
CA ASP A 678 -11.47 24.72 5.70
C ASP A 678 -12.73 25.39 5.13
N PRO A 679 -12.88 26.72 5.22
CA PRO A 679 -14.07 27.43 4.73
C PRO A 679 -14.26 27.29 3.21
N ARG A 680 -13.24 26.86 2.46
CA ARG A 680 -13.33 26.66 0.99
C ARG A 680 -14.31 25.53 0.64
N ILE A 681 -14.57 24.58 1.53
CA ILE A 681 -15.54 23.50 1.26
C ILE A 681 -16.97 24.04 1.09
N VAL A 682 -17.27 25.18 1.72
CA VAL A 682 -18.56 25.90 1.59
C VAL A 682 -18.47 27.00 0.54
N THR A 683 -17.35 27.75 0.52
CA THR A 683 -17.25 29.00 -0.24
C THR A 683 -16.74 28.86 -1.68
N ALA A 684 -16.03 27.78 -2.01
CA ALA A 684 -15.48 27.56 -3.35
C ALA A 684 -16.46 26.82 -4.27
N ARG A 685 -16.37 27.07 -5.59
CA ARG A 685 -17.23 26.43 -6.61
C ARG A 685 -17.14 24.90 -6.61
N TYR A 686 -15.94 24.35 -6.40
CA TYR A 686 -15.72 22.90 -6.32
C TYR A 686 -16.21 22.28 -5.00
N GLY A 687 -16.61 23.09 -4.01
CA GLY A 687 -17.00 22.61 -2.69
C GLY A 687 -18.24 21.72 -2.71
N SER A 688 -19.17 21.90 -3.66
CA SER A 688 -20.30 20.99 -3.85
C SER A 688 -19.87 19.59 -4.28
N PHE A 689 -18.87 19.49 -5.17
CA PHE A 689 -18.31 18.22 -5.63
C PHE A 689 -17.62 17.47 -4.48
N LEU A 690 -16.82 18.17 -3.67
CA LEU A 690 -16.18 17.57 -2.49
C LEU A 690 -17.21 17.07 -1.47
N ARG A 691 -18.23 17.89 -1.17
CA ARG A 691 -19.31 17.51 -0.23
C ARG A 691 -20.13 16.32 -0.72
N ALA A 692 -20.38 16.22 -2.02
CA ALA A 692 -21.08 15.07 -2.60
C ALA A 692 -20.29 13.76 -2.50
N SER A 693 -18.98 13.83 -2.23
CA SER A 693 -18.13 12.65 -2.05
C SER A 693 -18.06 12.19 -0.59
N LEU A 694 -18.49 13.03 0.36
CA LEU A 694 -18.58 12.67 1.77
C LEU A 694 -19.84 11.83 2.05
N PRO A 695 -19.85 10.99 3.10
CA PRO A 695 -21.07 10.32 3.53
C PRO A 695 -22.19 11.32 3.84
N PRO A 696 -23.46 10.99 3.56
CA PRO A 696 -24.59 11.92 3.68
C PRO A 696 -25.01 12.15 5.13
N MET A 697 -24.20 12.91 5.87
CA MET A 697 -24.39 13.27 7.28
C MET A 697 -25.26 14.53 7.43
N TRP A 698 -25.87 14.71 8.60
CA TRP A 698 -26.57 15.97 8.91
C TRP A 698 -25.56 17.12 8.99
N THR A 699 -25.76 18.18 8.21
CA THR A 699 -24.74 19.23 8.03
C THR A 699 -25.08 20.51 8.81
N THR A 700 -24.09 21.09 9.48
CA THR A 700 -24.16 22.44 10.10
C THR A 700 -22.95 23.28 9.72
N THR A 701 -23.12 24.61 9.66
CA THR A 701 -22.01 25.57 9.49
C THR A 701 -21.79 26.42 10.73
N THR A 702 -22.52 26.18 11.82
CA THR A 702 -22.51 27.01 13.04
C THR A 702 -21.73 26.29 14.14
N SER A 703 -20.65 26.91 14.62
CA SER A 703 -19.78 26.34 15.66
C SER A 703 -20.54 26.01 16.95
N ASP A 704 -21.35 26.94 17.47
CA ASP A 704 -22.14 26.71 18.69
C ASP A 704 -23.03 25.46 18.61
N VAL A 705 -23.64 25.23 17.44
CA VAL A 705 -24.49 24.06 17.20
C VAL A 705 -23.65 22.78 17.18
N ALA A 706 -22.46 22.83 16.59
CA ALA A 706 -21.52 21.72 16.57
C ALA A 706 -21.03 21.38 17.99
N VAL A 707 -20.56 22.36 18.75
CA VAL A 707 -20.09 22.20 20.14
C VAL A 707 -21.20 21.61 21.03
N GLN A 708 -22.41 22.16 20.99
CA GLN A 708 -23.53 21.63 21.77
C GLN A 708 -23.92 20.21 21.36
N ALA A 709 -23.80 19.87 20.07
CA ALA A 709 -24.08 18.51 19.61
C ALA A 709 -23.02 17.52 20.09
N LEU A 710 -21.74 17.88 20.04
CA LEU A 710 -20.65 17.07 20.58
C LEU A 710 -20.79 16.82 22.08
N GLN A 711 -21.13 17.86 22.86
CA GLN A 711 -21.37 17.71 24.29
C GLN A 711 -22.53 16.76 24.60
N ARG A 712 -23.61 16.79 23.80
CA ARG A 712 -24.72 15.84 23.96
C ARG A 712 -24.28 14.41 23.66
N LEU A 713 -23.49 14.21 22.60
CA LEU A 713 -22.93 12.90 22.24
C LEU A 713 -22.00 12.37 23.33
N ALA A 714 -21.16 13.23 23.92
CA ALA A 714 -20.30 12.86 25.03
C ALA A 714 -21.11 12.44 26.26
N ALA A 715 -22.09 13.25 26.66
CA ALA A 715 -22.94 12.95 27.81
C ALA A 715 -23.83 11.70 27.61
N GLU A 716 -24.21 11.37 26.37
CA GLU A 716 -24.94 10.13 26.06
C GLU A 716 -24.07 8.89 26.23
N ALA A 717 -22.82 8.95 25.77
CA ALA A 717 -21.88 7.85 25.93
C ALA A 717 -21.59 7.56 27.42
N ASP A 718 -21.30 8.59 28.22
CA ASP A 718 -21.00 8.44 29.65
C ASP A 718 -22.15 7.76 30.42
N ARG A 719 -23.41 8.07 30.08
CA ARG A 719 -24.59 7.43 30.67
C ARG A 719 -24.77 5.96 30.28
N THR A 720 -24.24 5.57 29.12
CA THR A 720 -24.35 4.18 28.64
C THR A 720 -23.32 3.31 29.37
N THR A 721 -22.11 3.85 29.59
CA THR A 721 -21.03 3.18 30.35
C THR A 721 -21.40 2.97 31.82
N GLU A 722 -22.11 3.91 32.46
CA GLU A 722 -22.60 3.77 33.84
C GLU A 722 -23.74 2.75 34.01
N HIS A 723 -24.44 2.37 32.94
CA HIS A 723 -25.54 1.42 33.00
C HIS A 723 -25.13 -0.04 32.74
N ASP A 724 -24.01 -0.22 32.03
CA ASP A 724 -23.42 -1.53 31.71
C ASP A 724 -22.37 -1.99 32.75
N ALA A 725 -21.98 -1.11 33.68
CA ALA A 725 -21.12 -1.40 34.85
C ALA A 725 -21.95 -1.69 36.11
#